data_AF-A0A5N6PU63-F1
#
_entry.id   AF-A0A5N6PU63-F1
#
_cell.length_a   1.000
_cell.length_b   1.000
_cell.length_c   1.000
_cell.angle_alpha   90.00
_cell.angle_beta   90.00
_cell.angle_gamma   90.00
#
_symmetry.space_group_name_H-M   'P 1'
#
loop_
_entity.id
_entity.type
_entity.pdbx_description
1 polymer ?
#
loop_
_entity_poly.entity_id
_entity_poly.type
_entity_poly.pdbx_seq_one_letter_code
_entity_poly.pdbx_strand_id
1 'polypeptide(L)'
;MIIIVFLLLVVPPVAGGRSHRCPPEKCGSFDSIPYPFHLKNGSGCGELVPDAFGLYCYNSTSLFVDIGSYRYRVLHFFLDGGGLLVDFPNDTACYSSSCRTFYDIKSFRFQANEYFGISKDNLVGLYGCGDSSLCRSDCGGCPEDKTTTTTFRSSGCCYSLSEGGDVWRVGDSFTVFQESGCKGFFSWVGSGSGSSYKRGVKLEWAFPSDLIKDECDSNARIVNASSVIFGMRCECVDGFIGDGFVKGKGCNKYCVKDGLKAFGKACYVKRHDQSKHMLVAGILAFGLSITTLIALFVMLRRQYKQGAIDLDQTLSQGSSSVHKGYKPRLFTRTELEQATNRFSDKQKLVKTGDGGTIYTGILTDRLQVAIHNIHCTTENDLIQVITRIKILSEVSHTNMARVVGCSVDSVYTALVVYEHPGNGTLEQHLCHEGINEKMKLDWHTRLKIATQISSVLAYLQTEILPPVFHHGLQSGCVLLDHDLSIKLVGFKLLDHSSDTSSSNTNTTLSEKNDVYALGVMLLEILAGRKSMELTTVALKKIRTGKVEEVVDPMLYYHEQPPYRKEQMGIVADIATRCLLFGGDNGRLGMNDLARELIRVTKETNGSRRGPSGLEETFSNSSLLQMISLSPDSIYAP
;
A
#
# COMPACT_ATOMS: atom_id res chain seq x y z
N MET A 1 32.71 -36.18 -31.36
CA MET A 1 33.89 -35.56 -30.73
C MET A 1 34.54 -34.65 -31.75
N ILE A 2 34.40 -33.34 -31.61
CA ILE A 2 35.22 -32.34 -32.31
C ILE A 2 35.66 -31.38 -31.22
N ILE A 3 36.95 -31.41 -30.89
CA ILE A 3 37.58 -30.59 -29.85
C ILE A 3 38.02 -29.29 -30.52
N ILE A 4 37.46 -28.16 -30.09
CA ILE A 4 37.94 -26.83 -30.43
C ILE A 4 38.80 -26.35 -29.26
N VAL A 5 40.09 -26.15 -29.52
CA VAL A 5 41.07 -25.53 -28.63
C VAL A 5 41.09 -24.03 -28.93
N PHE A 6 40.77 -23.19 -27.94
CA PHE A 6 40.97 -21.74 -28.01
C PHE A 6 42.23 -21.37 -27.20
N LEU A 7 43.24 -20.81 -27.89
CA LEU A 7 44.40 -20.18 -27.27
C LEU A 7 44.01 -18.83 -26.64
N LEU A 8 44.39 -18.63 -25.38
CA LEU A 8 44.39 -17.33 -24.70
C LEU A 8 45.73 -16.62 -24.92
N LEU A 9 45.72 -15.46 -25.58
CA LEU A 9 46.83 -14.52 -25.59
C LEU A 9 46.75 -13.62 -24.36
N VAL A 10 47.77 -13.72 -23.50
CA VAL A 10 47.98 -12.84 -22.35
C VAL A 10 48.73 -11.59 -22.83
N VAL A 11 48.12 -10.41 -22.68
CA VAL A 11 48.80 -9.12 -22.81
C VAL A 11 49.22 -8.67 -21.41
N PRO A 12 50.47 -8.23 -21.17
CA PRO A 12 50.91 -7.80 -19.84
C PRO A 12 50.39 -6.38 -19.52
N PRO A 13 50.12 -6.04 -18.24
CA PRO A 13 49.67 -4.72 -17.88
C PRO A 13 50.83 -3.71 -17.91
N VAL A 14 50.53 -2.54 -18.48
CA VAL A 14 51.35 -1.34 -18.50
C VAL A 14 51.60 -0.84 -17.07
N ALA A 15 52.86 -0.60 -16.73
CA ALA A 15 53.28 0.00 -15.46
C ALA A 15 52.87 1.48 -15.42
N GLY A 16 51.86 1.82 -14.62
CA GLY A 16 51.51 3.20 -14.28
C GLY A 16 52.44 3.76 -13.19
N GLY A 17 52.96 4.96 -13.42
CA GLY A 17 53.91 5.66 -12.55
C GLY A 17 53.44 5.83 -11.10
N ARG A 18 54.38 5.67 -10.16
CA ARG A 18 54.19 5.90 -8.72
C ARG A 18 53.96 7.39 -8.44
N SER A 19 52.74 7.79 -8.14
CA SER A 19 52.48 9.00 -7.33
C SER A 19 52.65 8.61 -5.86
N HIS A 20 53.65 9.18 -5.19
CA HIS A 20 53.94 8.93 -3.78
C HIS A 20 52.85 9.57 -2.91
N ARG A 21 51.81 8.80 -2.57
CA ARG A 21 50.83 9.21 -1.57
C ARG A 21 51.45 9.25 -0.18
N CYS A 22 50.99 10.20 0.61
CA CYS A 22 51.27 10.28 2.04
C CYS A 22 50.81 9.00 2.76
N PRO A 23 51.67 8.33 3.53
CA PRO A 23 51.26 7.19 4.34
C PRO A 23 50.26 7.63 5.41
N PRO A 24 49.25 6.80 5.74
CA PRO A 24 48.24 7.15 6.73
C PRO A 24 48.85 7.17 8.15
N GLU A 25 48.69 8.28 8.84
CA GLU A 25 49.17 8.47 10.21
C GLU A 25 48.02 8.43 11.23
N LYS A 26 48.33 7.98 12.45
CA LYS A 26 47.35 7.79 13.53
C LYS A 26 47.83 8.39 14.84
N CYS A 27 46.90 8.91 15.63
CA CYS A 27 47.17 9.40 16.98
C CYS A 27 45.88 9.40 17.82
N GLY A 28 45.89 8.76 19.00
CA GLY A 28 44.74 8.72 19.88
C GLY A 28 43.50 8.12 19.21
N SER A 29 42.38 8.84 19.26
CA SER A 29 41.12 8.45 18.62
C SER A 29 41.08 8.73 17.11
N PHE A 30 42.13 9.32 16.52
CA PHE A 30 42.19 9.61 15.09
C PHE A 30 42.82 8.44 14.34
N ASP A 31 41.97 7.65 13.69
CA ASP A 31 42.34 6.50 12.86
C ASP A 31 43.00 6.86 11.53
N SER A 32 42.91 8.12 11.11
CA SER A 32 43.56 8.66 9.92
C SER A 32 43.62 10.17 10.05
N ILE A 33 44.84 10.73 10.09
CA ILE A 33 45.05 12.17 9.99
C ILE A 33 44.88 12.58 8.52
N PRO A 34 44.03 13.58 8.18
CA PRO A 34 43.82 14.00 6.80
C PRO A 34 44.93 14.92 6.30
N TYR A 35 45.29 14.79 5.02
CA TYR A 35 46.19 15.74 4.37
C TYR A 35 45.54 17.15 4.36
N PRO A 36 46.28 18.25 4.57
CA PRO A 36 47.75 18.36 4.64
C PRO A 36 48.37 18.13 6.03
N PHE A 37 47.57 17.81 7.04
CA PHE A 37 48.09 17.58 8.39
C PHE A 37 48.93 16.31 8.46
N HIS A 38 50.04 16.38 9.18
CA HIS A 38 50.97 15.27 9.33
C HIS A 38 51.72 15.36 10.67
N LEU A 39 52.17 14.24 11.21
CA LEU A 39 52.97 14.18 12.42
C LEU A 39 54.40 14.61 12.11
N LYS A 40 54.95 15.56 12.91
CA LYS A 40 56.32 16.06 12.69
C LYS A 40 57.40 14.98 12.82
N ASN A 41 57.14 13.93 13.59
CA ASN A 41 58.03 12.78 13.76
C ASN A 41 57.59 11.56 12.92
N GLY A 42 56.64 11.75 12.00
CA GLY A 42 56.01 10.72 11.19
C GLY A 42 56.70 10.48 9.84
N SER A 43 56.14 9.58 9.06
CA SER A 43 56.77 9.10 7.81
C SER A 43 56.46 10.03 6.63
N GLY A 44 57.46 10.78 6.18
CA GLY A 44 57.67 11.16 4.76
C GLY A 44 56.77 12.21 4.12
N CYS A 45 55.78 12.79 4.81
CA CYS A 45 54.95 13.87 4.26
C CYS A 45 55.48 15.29 4.53
N GLY A 46 56.32 15.45 5.56
CA GLY A 46 56.76 16.76 6.05
C GLY A 46 57.65 17.54 5.08
N GLU A 47 58.29 16.89 4.09
CA GLU A 47 59.11 17.59 3.09
C GLU A 47 58.28 18.26 1.97
N LEU A 48 56.98 17.95 1.87
CA LEU A 48 56.11 18.38 0.77
C LEU A 48 55.01 19.36 1.19
N VAL A 49 54.92 19.69 2.49
CA VAL A 49 53.84 20.48 3.08
C VAL A 49 54.43 21.51 4.04
N PRO A 50 53.89 22.76 4.11
CA PRO A 50 54.34 23.75 5.08
C PRO A 50 54.28 23.23 6.53
N ASP A 51 55.31 23.57 7.33
CA ASP A 51 55.43 23.21 8.75
C ASP A 51 54.21 23.62 9.60
N ALA A 52 53.43 24.59 9.11
CA ALA A 52 52.19 25.07 9.72
C ALA A 52 51.15 23.96 9.92
N PHE A 53 51.15 22.90 9.12
CA PHE A 53 50.25 21.75 9.25
C PHE A 53 50.81 20.60 10.09
N GLY A 54 52.02 20.77 10.63
CA GLY A 54 52.70 19.77 11.45
C GLY A 54 52.04 19.60 12.83
N LEU A 55 51.75 18.36 13.18
CA LEU A 55 51.08 17.96 14.41
C LEU A 55 52.02 17.21 15.37
N TYR A 56 51.74 17.37 16.67
CA TYR A 56 52.39 16.64 17.75
C TYR A 56 51.42 15.63 18.36
N CYS A 57 51.84 14.36 18.41
CA CYS A 57 51.09 13.33 19.11
C CYS A 57 51.75 13.03 20.46
N TYR A 58 51.14 13.49 21.55
CA TYR A 58 51.67 13.25 22.89
C TYR A 58 51.14 11.93 23.45
N ASN A 59 52.05 11.08 23.97
CA ASN A 59 51.75 9.77 24.54
C ASN A 59 50.86 8.88 23.65
N SER A 60 50.91 9.06 22.33
CA SER A 60 50.03 8.38 21.37
C SER A 60 48.51 8.58 21.60
N THR A 61 48.11 9.56 22.42
CA THR A 61 46.72 9.71 22.90
C THR A 61 46.09 11.05 22.51
N SER A 62 46.86 12.13 22.51
CA SER A 62 46.34 13.48 22.25
C SER A 62 47.13 14.17 21.15
N LEU A 63 46.39 14.71 20.19
CA LEU A 63 46.91 15.38 19.01
C LEU A 63 46.89 16.89 19.23
N PHE A 64 47.98 17.56 18.87
CA PHE A 64 48.14 19.00 19.03
C PHE A 64 48.66 19.64 17.75
N VAL A 65 48.22 20.87 17.49
CA VAL A 65 48.73 21.74 16.42
C VAL A 65 49.31 23.01 17.05
N ASP A 66 50.45 23.46 16.55
CA ASP A 66 51.04 24.73 16.95
C ASP A 66 50.66 25.80 15.92
N ILE A 67 49.97 26.85 16.36
CA ILE A 67 49.56 27.98 15.52
C ILE A 67 50.13 29.25 16.14
N GLY A 68 51.10 29.85 15.46
CA GLY A 68 51.92 30.92 16.04
C GLY A 68 52.70 30.39 17.25
N SER A 69 52.65 31.10 18.38
CA SER A 69 53.31 30.71 19.63
C SER A 69 52.46 29.80 20.54
N TYR A 70 51.28 29.39 20.08
CA TYR A 70 50.29 28.70 20.91
C TYR A 70 50.02 27.29 20.42
N ARG A 71 49.84 26.37 21.38
CA ARG A 71 49.55 24.96 21.13
C ARG A 71 48.09 24.65 21.43
N TYR A 72 47.42 24.04 20.47
CA TYR A 72 46.00 23.71 20.54
C TYR A 72 45.78 22.21 20.45
N ARG A 73 44.94 21.65 21.33
CA ARG A 73 44.53 20.26 21.24
C ARG A 73 43.51 20.10 20.12
N VAL A 74 43.73 19.16 19.22
CA VAL A 74 42.80 18.85 18.12
C VAL A 74 41.73 17.89 18.62
N LEU A 75 40.46 18.28 18.44
CA LEU A 75 39.29 17.50 18.82
C LEU A 75 38.64 16.80 17.62
N HIS A 76 38.67 17.40 16.43
CA HIS A 76 38.00 16.87 15.25
C HIS A 76 38.51 17.48 13.94
N PHE A 77 38.50 16.72 12.84
CA PHE A 77 38.74 17.22 11.48
C PHE A 77 37.44 17.18 10.66
N PHE A 78 37.07 18.29 10.02
CA PHE A 78 35.91 18.39 9.14
C PHE A 78 36.34 18.21 7.68
N LEU A 79 36.10 17.03 7.12
CA LEU A 79 36.51 16.66 5.76
C LEU A 79 35.66 17.36 4.67
N ASP A 80 34.37 17.58 4.93
CA ASP A 80 33.43 18.13 3.93
C ASP A 80 33.58 19.66 3.73
N GLY A 81 34.38 20.36 4.54
CA GLY A 81 34.39 21.83 4.58
C GLY A 81 35.67 22.48 5.12
N GLY A 82 36.80 21.75 5.14
CA GLY A 82 38.12 22.33 5.46
C GLY A 82 38.27 22.90 6.86
N GLY A 83 37.73 22.22 7.87
CA GLY A 83 37.74 22.71 9.25
C GLY A 83 38.57 21.87 10.22
N LEU A 84 39.13 22.51 11.23
CA LEU A 84 39.83 21.89 12.35
C LEU A 84 39.17 22.34 13.66
N LEU A 85 38.55 21.43 14.41
CA LEU A 85 38.02 21.75 15.74
C LEU A 85 39.15 21.63 16.76
N VAL A 86 39.45 22.73 17.44
CA VAL A 86 40.41 22.76 18.53
C VAL A 86 39.73 23.00 19.87
N ASP A 87 40.33 22.44 20.91
CA ASP A 87 39.93 22.68 22.29
C ASP A 87 40.39 24.07 22.74
N PHE A 88 39.78 24.54 23.82
CA PHE A 88 40.26 25.72 24.53
C PHE A 88 41.59 25.37 25.20
N PRO A 89 42.64 26.19 25.07
CA PRO A 89 43.88 25.97 25.79
C PRO A 89 43.56 26.00 27.29
N ASN A 90 43.89 24.88 27.95
CA ASN A 90 43.48 24.58 29.30
C ASN A 90 44.32 25.39 30.30
N ASP A 91 44.01 26.67 30.42
CA ASP A 91 44.65 27.56 31.37
C ASP A 91 43.57 28.34 32.13
N THR A 92 42.83 27.62 32.98
CA THR A 92 42.30 28.12 34.26
C THR A 92 41.62 26.99 35.03
N ALA A 93 42.06 26.79 36.27
CA ALA A 93 41.57 25.81 37.21
C ALA A 93 40.05 25.93 37.46
N CYS A 94 39.29 24.86 37.20
CA CYS A 94 37.97 24.68 37.79
C CYS A 94 37.74 23.20 38.12
N TYR A 95 38.32 22.77 39.25
CA TYR A 95 37.93 21.53 39.93
C TYR A 95 36.75 21.84 40.85
N SER A 96 35.50 21.81 40.36
CA SER A 96 34.32 21.55 41.20
C SER A 96 33.04 21.55 40.38
N SER A 97 32.30 20.44 40.48
CA SER A 97 30.85 20.29 40.31
C SER A 97 30.07 21.34 39.48
N SER A 98 29.75 20.93 38.25
CA SER A 98 28.40 21.05 37.68
C SER A 98 27.80 22.44 37.43
N CYS A 99 28.58 23.52 37.36
CA CYS A 99 28.17 24.75 36.65
C CYS A 99 29.35 25.74 36.56
N ARG A 100 29.90 25.92 35.34
CA ARG A 100 30.60 27.10 34.77
C ARG A 100 31.79 26.65 33.92
N THR A 101 31.58 26.46 32.63
CA THR A 101 32.67 26.34 31.65
C THR A 101 32.66 27.54 30.71
N PHE A 102 32.75 28.74 31.30
CA PHE A 102 33.02 29.96 30.53
C PHE A 102 34.50 30.24 30.66
N TYR A 103 35.14 30.46 29.54
CA TYR A 103 36.54 30.81 29.51
C TYR A 103 36.68 32.32 29.49
N ASP A 104 37.73 32.84 30.14
CA ASP A 104 38.09 34.26 30.01
C ASP A 104 38.23 34.60 28.52
N ILE A 105 37.69 35.76 28.09
CA ILE A 105 37.74 36.19 26.68
C ILE A 105 39.18 36.21 26.11
N LYS A 106 40.19 36.31 26.98
CA LYS A 106 41.63 36.31 26.64
C LYS A 106 42.29 34.94 26.66
N SER A 107 41.58 33.89 27.08
CA SER A 107 42.15 32.54 27.23
C SER A 107 42.48 31.89 25.90
N PHE A 108 41.67 32.11 24.86
CA PHE A 108 41.92 31.60 23.51
C PHE A 108 42.72 32.61 22.69
N ARG A 109 44.04 32.53 22.80
CA ARG A 109 44.98 33.46 22.17
C ARG A 109 45.30 33.07 20.73
N PHE A 110 44.37 33.36 19.83
CA PHE A 110 44.53 33.09 18.41
C PHE A 110 44.94 34.34 17.63
N GLN A 111 45.85 34.17 16.68
CA GLN A 111 46.19 35.17 15.68
C GLN A 111 46.05 34.51 14.31
N ALA A 112 45.19 35.08 13.47
CA ALA A 112 45.04 34.62 12.09
C ALA A 112 46.35 34.76 11.33
N ASN A 113 46.64 33.80 10.47
CA ASN A 113 47.82 33.79 9.61
C ASN A 113 47.44 33.32 8.20
N GLU A 114 48.43 33.14 7.33
CA GLU A 114 48.21 32.73 5.94
C GLU A 114 47.67 31.30 5.76
N TYR A 115 47.65 30.49 6.84
CA TYR A 115 47.18 29.09 6.83
C TYR A 115 45.89 28.86 7.62
N PHE A 116 45.64 29.65 8.68
CA PHE A 116 44.55 29.42 9.63
C PHE A 116 43.80 30.70 9.97
N GLY A 117 42.47 30.56 10.09
CA GLY A 117 41.56 31.61 10.57
C GLY A 117 40.42 31.02 11.40
N ILE A 118 39.79 31.83 12.25
CA ILE A 118 38.58 31.40 12.98
C ILE A 118 37.43 31.28 11.97
N SER A 119 36.84 30.09 11.87
CA SER A 119 35.75 29.82 10.93
C SER A 119 34.50 30.61 11.29
N LYS A 120 33.77 31.10 10.28
CA LYS A 120 32.46 31.75 10.47
C LYS A 120 31.38 30.80 11.00
N ASP A 121 31.61 29.49 10.94
CA ASP A 121 30.65 28.47 11.40
C ASP A 121 30.57 28.35 12.94
N ASN A 122 31.43 29.08 13.65
CA ASN A 122 31.36 29.12 15.10
C ASN A 122 30.18 29.95 15.57
N LEU A 123 29.37 29.37 16.46
CA LEU A 123 28.45 30.11 17.29
C LEU A 123 29.14 30.40 18.62
N VAL A 124 29.24 31.68 18.96
CA VAL A 124 29.94 32.13 20.17
C VAL A 124 28.91 32.57 21.20
N GLY A 125 28.94 31.94 22.36
CA GLY A 125 28.20 32.39 23.52
C GLY A 125 29.06 33.33 24.35
N LEU A 126 28.61 34.56 24.57
CA LEU A 126 29.30 35.63 25.30
C LEU A 126 28.66 35.88 26.67
N TYR A 127 29.48 36.23 27.65
CA TYR A 127 29.06 36.48 29.04
C TYR A 127 29.59 37.79 29.61
N GLY A 128 28.77 38.38 30.46
CA GLY A 128 29.13 39.58 31.23
C GLY A 128 29.36 40.81 30.36
N CYS A 129 28.80 40.85 29.16
CA CYS A 129 28.90 41.97 28.21
C CYS A 129 28.20 43.22 28.75
N GLY A 130 28.78 44.38 28.46
CA GLY A 130 28.22 45.69 28.82
C GLY A 130 27.18 46.18 27.80
N ASP A 131 27.33 45.78 26.54
CA ASP A 131 26.42 46.15 25.45
C ASP A 131 25.42 45.02 25.14
N SER A 132 24.13 45.30 25.24
CA SER A 132 23.05 44.34 24.98
C SER A 132 22.71 44.20 23.48
N SER A 133 23.21 45.08 22.62
CA SER A 133 22.94 45.08 21.17
C SER A 133 23.65 43.95 20.41
N LEU A 134 24.69 43.37 21.00
CA LEU A 134 25.44 42.22 20.46
C LEU A 134 24.64 40.91 20.40
N CYS A 135 23.49 40.88 21.05
CA CYS A 135 22.90 39.65 21.52
C CYS A 135 21.60 39.31 20.83
N ARG A 136 21.55 38.13 20.21
CA ARG A 136 20.28 37.47 19.91
C ARG A 136 19.81 36.67 21.11
N SER A 137 18.52 36.77 21.45
CA SER A 137 17.89 35.96 22.48
C SER A 137 17.82 34.48 22.06
N ASP A 138 17.91 33.56 23.03
CA ASP A 138 17.87 32.10 22.85
C ASP A 138 19.06 31.48 22.08
N CYS A 139 20.26 31.61 22.66
CA CYS A 139 21.21 30.49 22.57
C CYS A 139 20.56 29.27 23.21
N GLY A 140 20.07 28.30 22.41
CA GLY A 140 19.76 26.98 22.94
C GLY A 140 20.90 26.53 23.87
N GLY A 141 20.57 26.28 25.13
CA GLY A 141 21.55 25.94 26.16
C GLY A 141 22.43 24.76 25.75
N CYS A 142 23.57 24.61 26.43
CA CYS A 142 24.53 23.52 26.20
C CYS A 142 23.81 22.19 25.86
N PRO A 143 24.13 21.53 24.74
CA PRO A 143 23.40 20.34 24.28
C PRO A 143 23.60 19.08 25.14
N GLU A 144 24.20 19.20 26.31
CA GLU A 144 24.43 18.11 27.25
C GLU A 144 23.93 18.49 28.65
N ASP A 145 22.62 18.71 28.80
CA ASP A 145 21.92 18.23 29.99
C ASP A 145 20.40 18.30 29.78
N LYS A 146 19.76 17.19 29.42
CA LYS A 146 18.28 17.09 29.45
C LYS A 146 17.75 16.83 30.86
N THR A 147 18.60 16.87 31.88
CA THR A 147 18.28 16.35 33.21
C THR A 147 18.55 17.30 34.37
N THR A 148 18.98 18.54 34.14
CA THR A 148 19.06 19.55 35.21
C THR A 148 18.17 20.75 34.91
N THR A 149 16.98 20.75 35.50
CA THR A 149 16.22 21.97 35.80
C THR A 149 17.02 22.82 36.79
N THR A 150 17.96 23.62 36.28
CA THR A 150 18.55 24.72 37.04
C THR A 150 18.18 26.04 36.37
N THR A 151 17.40 26.82 37.10
CA THR A 151 17.01 28.18 36.81
C THR A 151 18.24 29.09 36.74
N PHE A 152 18.75 29.36 35.53
CA PHE A 152 19.57 30.52 35.21
C PHE A 152 19.12 31.15 33.88
N ARG A 153 17.85 31.58 33.86
CA ARG A 153 17.36 32.61 32.92
C ARG A 153 17.98 33.96 33.31
N SER A 154 19.24 34.20 32.96
CA SER A 154 19.78 35.56 32.76
C SER A 154 21.26 35.54 32.38
N SER A 155 21.60 36.17 31.25
CA SER A 155 22.91 36.71 30.82
C SER A 155 23.88 35.87 29.96
N GLY A 156 23.39 34.91 29.17
CA GLY A 156 24.17 34.34 28.04
C GLY A 156 23.69 34.90 26.71
N CYS A 157 24.60 35.40 25.87
CA CYS A 157 24.34 36.09 24.61
C CYS A 157 24.89 35.28 23.43
N CYS A 158 24.14 35.10 22.34
CA CYS A 158 24.64 34.42 21.14
C CYS A 158 25.09 35.41 20.10
N TYR A 159 26.29 35.18 19.58
CA TYR A 159 26.83 35.87 18.44
C TYR A 159 27.23 34.84 17.36
N SER A 160 26.50 34.84 16.25
CA SER A 160 26.82 34.01 15.09
C SER A 160 27.85 34.71 14.22
N LEU A 161 29.02 34.09 14.02
CA LEU A 161 30.06 34.68 13.16
C LEU A 161 29.69 34.65 11.67
N SER A 162 28.71 33.84 11.27
CA SER A 162 28.25 33.73 9.88
C SER A 162 27.28 34.83 9.46
N GLU A 163 26.48 35.34 10.39
CA GLU A 163 25.41 36.31 10.09
C GLU A 163 25.89 37.75 10.02
N GLY A 164 27.18 38.00 10.28
CA GLY A 164 27.85 39.28 10.07
C GLY A 164 27.29 40.41 10.92
N GLY A 165 27.86 40.64 12.10
CA GLY A 165 27.65 41.88 12.86
C GLY A 165 28.87 42.81 12.76
N ASP A 166 28.72 44.05 13.21
CA ASP A 166 29.76 45.09 13.06
C ASP A 166 31.03 44.86 13.90
N VAL A 167 30.96 43.97 14.90
CA VAL A 167 31.96 43.83 15.97
C VAL A 167 33.05 42.79 15.69
N TRP A 168 32.75 41.66 15.03
CA TRP A 168 33.76 40.66 14.68
C TRP A 168 33.89 40.54 13.16
N ARG A 169 35.13 40.55 12.67
CA ARG A 169 35.46 40.42 11.26
C ARG A 169 36.43 39.26 11.04
N VAL A 170 36.48 38.77 9.81
CA VAL A 170 37.45 37.74 9.41
C VAL A 170 38.87 38.24 9.70
N GLY A 171 39.62 37.44 10.46
CA GLY A 171 40.96 37.78 10.93
C GLY A 171 41.00 38.17 12.41
N ASP A 172 39.87 38.57 12.99
CA ASP A 172 39.78 38.97 14.39
C ASP A 172 39.79 37.76 15.34
N SER A 173 40.42 37.97 16.50
CA SER A 173 40.30 37.06 17.65
C SER A 173 39.01 37.36 18.44
N PHE A 174 38.61 36.47 19.35
CA PHE A 174 37.48 36.72 20.24
C PHE A 174 37.71 37.85 21.24
N THR A 175 38.94 38.34 21.38
CA THR A 175 39.26 39.49 22.22
C THR A 175 38.54 40.78 21.80
N VAL A 176 38.07 40.90 20.56
CA VAL A 176 37.30 42.07 20.10
C VAL A 176 36.02 42.31 20.91
N PHE A 177 35.41 41.24 21.45
CA PHE A 177 34.23 41.36 22.30
C PHE A 177 34.51 41.99 23.67
N GLN A 178 35.78 42.13 24.05
CA GLN A 178 36.17 42.85 25.26
C GLN A 178 35.83 44.35 25.17
N GLU A 179 35.91 44.94 23.97
CA GLU A 179 35.55 46.35 23.74
C GLU A 179 34.08 46.62 24.07
N SER A 180 33.25 45.60 23.91
CA SER A 180 31.82 45.61 24.27
C SER A 180 31.54 45.11 25.70
N GLY A 181 32.60 44.99 26.51
CA GLY A 181 32.54 44.65 27.93
C GLY A 181 32.40 43.16 28.25
N CYS A 182 32.47 42.26 27.26
CA CYS A 182 32.33 40.81 27.51
C CYS A 182 33.53 40.26 28.30
N LYS A 183 33.26 39.45 29.32
CA LYS A 183 34.26 38.89 30.24
C LYS A 183 34.64 37.46 29.91
N GLY A 184 33.75 36.72 29.29
CA GLY A 184 34.01 35.33 28.96
C GLY A 184 33.20 34.83 27.77
N PHE A 185 33.61 33.68 27.27
CA PHE A 185 33.00 33.06 26.11
C PHE A 185 33.06 31.53 26.16
N PHE A 186 32.27 30.93 25.28
CA PHE A 186 32.37 29.54 24.86
C PHE A 186 31.94 29.45 23.40
N SER A 187 32.36 28.39 22.72
CA SER A 187 32.08 28.22 21.30
C SER A 187 31.69 26.77 20.99
N TRP A 188 30.78 26.64 20.04
CA TRP A 188 30.39 25.37 19.46
C TRP A 188 30.09 25.52 17.96
N VAL A 189 30.07 24.38 17.28
CA VAL A 189 29.72 24.29 15.85
C VAL A 189 28.58 23.31 15.66
N GLY A 190 27.55 23.72 14.91
CA GLY A 190 26.36 22.92 14.60
C GLY A 190 26.13 22.75 13.10
N SER A 191 25.53 21.62 12.72
CA SER A 191 24.97 21.41 11.38
C SER A 191 23.46 21.61 11.47
N GLY A 192 22.87 22.43 10.60
CA GLY A 192 21.44 22.83 10.63
C GLY A 192 20.41 21.71 10.42
N SER A 193 20.77 20.44 10.60
CA SER A 193 19.91 19.28 10.46
C SER A 193 20.41 18.15 11.38
N GLY A 194 19.96 18.14 12.64
CA GLY A 194 20.19 17.03 13.56
C GLY A 194 21.13 17.35 14.74
N SER A 195 20.77 16.83 15.91
CA SER A 195 21.17 17.23 17.26
C SER A 195 22.63 16.95 17.71
N SER A 196 23.66 17.28 16.93
CA SER A 196 25.06 17.15 17.41
C SER A 196 25.87 18.45 17.24
N TYR A 197 25.77 19.35 18.21
CA TYR A 197 26.72 20.45 18.32
C TYR A 197 28.02 19.94 18.94
N LYS A 198 29.17 20.34 18.39
CA LYS A 198 30.49 19.99 18.96
C LYS A 198 31.08 21.21 19.65
N ARG A 199 31.47 21.05 20.91
CA ARG A 199 32.14 22.08 21.71
C ARG A 199 33.60 22.23 21.27
N GLY A 200 34.06 23.48 21.16
CA GLY A 200 35.40 23.84 20.70
C GLY A 200 35.34 24.99 19.70
N VAL A 201 36.51 25.46 19.27
CA VAL A 201 36.63 26.51 18.26
C VAL A 201 37.00 25.86 16.92
N LYS A 202 36.14 25.99 15.91
CA LYS A 202 36.46 25.54 14.56
C LYS A 202 37.33 26.59 13.88
N LEU A 203 38.53 26.18 13.52
CA LEU A 203 39.40 26.92 12.63
C LEU A 203 39.12 26.46 11.19
N GLU A 204 39.15 27.39 10.25
CA GLU A 204 39.28 27.08 8.84
C GLU A 204 40.77 27.11 8.48
N TRP A 205 41.18 26.21 7.60
CA TRP A 205 42.56 26.14 7.12
C TRP A 205 42.61 26.21 5.60
N ALA A 206 43.72 26.72 5.06
CA ALA A 206 43.92 26.85 3.64
C ALA A 206 45.41 26.94 3.27
N PHE A 207 45.71 26.77 1.99
CA PHE A 207 47.01 27.08 1.40
C PHE A 207 46.98 28.50 0.81
N PRO A 208 48.09 29.26 0.92
CA PRO A 208 48.30 30.45 0.09
C PRO A 208 48.09 30.13 -1.39
N SER A 209 47.55 31.09 -2.14
CA SER A 209 47.12 30.90 -3.53
C SER A 209 48.19 30.31 -4.46
N ASP A 210 49.45 30.60 -4.16
CA ASP A 210 50.61 30.24 -5.00
C ASP A 210 51.08 28.80 -4.77
N LEU A 211 50.62 28.14 -3.69
CA LEU A 211 51.08 26.81 -3.26
C LEU A 211 50.13 25.67 -3.64
N ILE A 212 48.91 25.94 -4.13
CA ILE A 212 47.88 24.91 -4.37
C ILE A 212 47.80 24.39 -5.82
N LYS A 213 48.58 24.95 -6.75
CA LYS A 213 48.48 24.56 -8.17
C LYS A 213 48.84 23.08 -8.35
N ASP A 214 47.92 22.35 -8.99
CA ASP A 214 48.02 20.93 -9.39
C ASP A 214 48.04 19.87 -8.27
N GLU A 215 47.38 20.11 -7.13
CA GLU A 215 47.30 19.13 -6.03
C GLU A 215 45.92 18.48 -5.79
N CYS A 216 44.83 18.99 -6.37
CA CYS A 216 43.49 18.49 -6.12
C CYS A 216 43.20 17.18 -6.86
N ASP A 217 42.49 16.25 -6.20
CA ASP A 217 42.00 15.02 -6.82
C ASP A 217 41.11 15.32 -8.03
N SER A 218 41.07 14.41 -9.00
CA SER A 218 40.18 14.50 -10.17
C SER A 218 38.71 14.75 -9.83
N ASN A 219 38.24 14.34 -8.65
CA ASN A 219 36.87 14.57 -8.17
C ASN A 219 36.80 15.68 -7.11
N ALA A 220 37.77 16.61 -7.11
CA ALA A 220 37.80 17.79 -6.27
C ALA A 220 37.87 19.08 -7.11
N ARG A 221 37.40 20.18 -6.53
CA ARG A 221 37.53 21.54 -7.05
C ARG A 221 38.31 22.42 -6.08
N ILE A 222 39.03 23.41 -6.59
CA ILE A 222 39.66 24.43 -5.76
C ILE A 222 38.58 25.41 -5.27
N VAL A 223 38.54 25.67 -3.96
CA VAL A 223 37.64 26.63 -3.33
C VAL A 223 38.43 27.64 -2.49
N ASN A 224 37.93 28.86 -2.43
CA ASN A 224 38.49 29.90 -1.57
C ASN A 224 38.04 29.66 -0.12
N ALA A 225 38.96 29.78 0.83
CA ALA A 225 38.64 29.77 2.24
C ALA A 225 37.94 31.07 2.64
N SER A 226 36.96 30.95 3.53
CA SER A 226 36.10 32.08 3.95
C SER A 226 36.74 32.94 5.04
N SER A 227 37.62 32.35 5.83
CA SER A 227 38.25 32.94 7.01
C SER A 227 39.78 33.08 6.90
N VAL A 228 40.39 32.58 5.81
CA VAL A 228 41.81 32.74 5.51
C VAL A 228 41.97 33.60 4.26
N ILE A 229 42.55 34.78 4.41
CA ILE A 229 42.67 35.78 3.34
C ILE A 229 43.58 35.21 2.23
N PHE A 230 43.10 35.22 0.98
CA PHE A 230 43.75 34.59 -0.19
C PHE A 230 44.04 33.09 -0.05
N GLY A 231 43.44 32.42 0.94
CA GLY A 231 43.57 30.99 1.15
C GLY A 231 42.71 30.20 0.17
N MET A 232 43.27 29.12 -0.39
CA MET A 232 42.57 28.16 -1.23
C MET A 232 42.73 26.74 -0.65
N ARG A 233 41.75 25.86 -0.91
CA ARG A 233 41.80 24.42 -0.57
C ARG A 233 41.08 23.57 -1.60
N CYS A 234 41.35 22.27 -1.62
CA CYS A 234 40.56 21.33 -2.42
C CYS A 234 39.29 20.93 -1.66
N GLU A 235 38.18 20.83 -2.39
CA GLU A 235 36.89 20.36 -1.87
C GLU A 235 36.32 19.32 -2.82
N CYS A 236 35.89 18.18 -2.28
CA CYS A 236 35.28 17.13 -3.08
C CYS A 236 33.95 17.60 -3.70
N VAL A 237 33.71 17.21 -4.94
CA VAL A 237 32.42 17.46 -5.60
C VAL A 237 31.30 16.62 -4.95
N ASP A 238 30.06 17.03 -5.17
CA ASP A 238 28.90 16.37 -4.60
C ASP A 238 28.87 14.87 -4.93
N GLY A 239 28.59 14.05 -3.93
CA GLY A 239 28.66 12.58 -4.05
C GLY A 239 30.01 11.98 -3.64
N PHE A 240 31.02 12.81 -3.36
CA PHE A 240 32.34 12.40 -2.90
C PHE A 240 32.72 13.05 -1.57
N ILE A 241 33.66 12.43 -0.88
CA ILE A 241 34.22 12.92 0.38
C ILE A 241 35.67 12.46 0.53
N GLY A 242 36.47 13.32 1.14
CA GLY A 242 37.88 13.08 1.37
C GLY A 242 38.56 14.36 1.83
N ASP A 243 39.89 14.34 1.84
CA ASP A 243 40.68 15.56 2.02
C ASP A 243 40.76 16.40 0.74
N GLY A 244 40.45 15.82 -0.42
CA GLY A 244 40.41 16.52 -1.70
C GLY A 244 41.73 16.56 -2.47
N PHE A 245 42.82 16.02 -1.91
CA PHE A 245 44.17 16.11 -2.50
C PHE A 245 44.65 14.77 -3.08
N VAL A 246 45.32 14.80 -4.23
CA VAL A 246 45.89 13.60 -4.89
C VAL A 246 46.92 12.91 -4.01
N LYS A 247 47.73 13.71 -3.28
CA LYS A 247 48.77 13.22 -2.37
C LYS A 247 48.19 12.62 -1.08
N GLY A 248 46.97 13.01 -0.72
CA GLY A 248 46.25 12.52 0.44
C GLY A 248 45.38 11.29 0.13
N LYS A 249 44.24 11.23 0.81
CA LYS A 249 43.20 10.21 0.62
C LYS A 249 42.46 10.40 -0.70
N GLY A 250 42.38 11.63 -1.20
CA GLY A 250 41.61 12.01 -2.37
C GLY A 250 40.10 11.90 -2.13
N CYS A 251 39.32 12.17 -3.17
CA CYS A 251 37.86 12.16 -3.10
C CYS A 251 37.30 10.78 -3.40
N ASN A 252 36.65 10.15 -2.42
CA ASN A 252 36.05 8.84 -2.56
C ASN A 252 34.52 8.96 -2.58
N LYS A 253 33.86 8.18 -3.45
CA LYS A 253 32.40 8.13 -3.51
C LYS A 253 31.85 7.67 -2.17
N TYR A 254 30.92 8.43 -1.60
CA TYR A 254 30.27 8.06 -0.34
C TYR A 254 28.95 7.34 -0.60
N CYS A 255 28.52 6.56 0.38
CA CYS A 255 27.20 5.92 0.42
C CYS A 255 26.51 6.28 1.73
N VAL A 256 25.18 6.26 1.77
CA VAL A 256 24.43 6.42 3.02
C VAL A 256 24.13 5.05 3.58
N LYS A 257 24.62 4.77 4.79
CA LYS A 257 24.33 3.53 5.52
C LYS A 257 23.77 3.92 6.89
N ASP A 258 22.57 3.45 7.20
CA ASP A 258 21.89 3.71 8.47
C ASP A 258 21.72 5.22 8.77
N GLY A 259 21.43 6.03 7.75
CA GLY A 259 21.26 7.48 7.88
C GLY A 259 22.55 8.29 8.05
N LEU A 260 23.72 7.63 8.07
CA LEU A 260 25.02 8.28 8.18
C LEU A 260 25.82 8.14 6.87
N LYS A 261 26.58 9.17 6.51
CA LYS A 261 27.51 9.11 5.38
C LYS A 261 28.64 8.10 5.72
N ALA A 262 28.81 7.07 4.90
CA ALA A 262 29.80 6.00 5.02
C ALA A 262 30.77 5.99 3.81
N PHE A 263 31.99 5.47 4.01
CA PHE A 263 33.11 5.69 3.09
C PHE A 263 33.90 4.41 2.73
N GLY A 264 34.44 4.37 1.51
CA GLY A 264 35.43 3.38 1.09
C GLY A 264 34.95 1.94 1.26
N LYS A 265 35.78 1.08 1.88
CA LYS A 265 35.45 -0.34 2.14
C LYS A 265 34.20 -0.55 2.99
N ALA A 266 33.68 0.48 3.68
CA ALA A 266 32.41 0.37 4.43
C ALA A 266 31.18 0.40 3.51
N CYS A 267 31.30 0.94 2.29
CA CYS A 267 30.29 0.80 1.24
C CYS A 267 30.27 -0.61 0.62
N TYR A 268 31.32 -1.40 0.84
CA TYR A 268 31.47 -2.75 0.30
C TYR A 268 31.41 -3.77 1.44
N VAL A 269 30.34 -4.54 1.54
CA VAL A 269 30.23 -5.62 2.54
C VAL A 269 31.34 -6.65 2.31
N LYS A 270 32.33 -6.74 3.21
CA LYS A 270 33.36 -7.79 3.17
C LYS A 270 32.69 -9.16 3.43
N ARG A 271 32.66 -10.01 2.41
CA ARG A 271 32.41 -11.46 2.57
C ARG A 271 33.62 -12.08 3.28
N HIS A 272 33.39 -12.77 4.39
CA HIS A 272 34.43 -13.33 5.27
C HIS A 272 35.32 -14.34 4.54
N ASP A 273 36.61 -14.34 4.85
CA ASP A 273 37.65 -15.21 4.30
C ASP A 273 37.44 -16.68 4.73
N GLN A 274 37.22 -17.58 3.77
CA GLN A 274 37.15 -19.04 3.93
C GLN A 274 37.89 -19.75 2.78
N SER A 275 39.13 -19.37 2.52
CA SER A 275 39.89 -19.91 1.38
C SER A 275 40.26 -21.41 1.49
N LYS A 276 40.16 -22.06 2.66
CA LYS A 276 40.52 -23.49 2.80
C LYS A 276 39.36 -24.49 2.82
N HIS A 277 38.12 -24.03 3.03
CA HIS A 277 36.93 -24.89 2.98
C HIS A 277 36.20 -24.86 1.62
N MET A 278 36.64 -24.00 0.70
CA MET A 278 35.97 -23.76 -0.59
C MET A 278 36.11 -24.89 -1.62
N LEU A 279 37.15 -25.73 -1.57
CA LEU A 279 37.31 -26.83 -2.54
C LEU A 279 36.35 -27.99 -2.24
N VAL A 280 36.15 -28.33 -0.98
CA VAL A 280 35.20 -29.39 -0.55
C VAL A 280 33.75 -28.90 -0.64
N ALA A 281 33.51 -27.64 -0.25
CA ALA A 281 32.21 -27.01 -0.43
C ALA A 281 31.88 -26.80 -1.92
N GLY A 282 32.87 -26.58 -2.79
CA GLY A 282 32.68 -26.43 -4.22
C GLY A 282 32.13 -27.69 -4.89
N ILE A 283 32.63 -28.87 -4.53
CA ILE A 283 32.15 -30.15 -5.08
C ILE A 283 30.72 -30.46 -4.57
N LEU A 284 30.45 -30.20 -3.29
CA LEU A 284 29.11 -30.35 -2.72
C LEU A 284 28.12 -29.30 -3.25
N ALA A 285 28.56 -28.07 -3.50
CA ALA A 285 27.74 -27.01 -4.07
C ALA A 285 27.51 -27.20 -5.57
N PHE A 286 28.42 -27.84 -6.31
CA PHE A 286 28.20 -28.21 -7.70
C PHE A 286 27.27 -29.42 -7.81
N GLY A 287 27.38 -30.39 -6.90
CA GLY A 287 26.40 -31.47 -6.76
C GLY A 287 25.02 -30.93 -6.39
N LEU A 288 24.94 -30.04 -5.39
CA LEU A 288 23.71 -29.39 -4.99
C LEU A 288 23.18 -28.45 -6.08
N SER A 289 24.01 -27.70 -6.80
CA SER A 289 23.57 -26.84 -7.89
C SER A 289 23.07 -27.65 -9.08
N ILE A 290 23.70 -28.78 -9.42
CA ILE A 290 23.18 -29.66 -10.47
C ILE A 290 21.89 -30.32 -10.01
N THR A 291 21.77 -30.78 -8.76
CA THR A 291 20.51 -31.33 -8.26
C THR A 291 19.42 -30.28 -8.14
N THR A 292 19.73 -29.02 -7.80
CA THR A 292 18.77 -27.92 -7.79
C THR A 292 18.48 -27.39 -9.17
N LEU A 293 19.40 -27.51 -10.15
CA LEU A 293 19.15 -27.15 -11.54
C LEU A 293 18.35 -28.25 -12.25
N ILE A 294 18.58 -29.52 -11.92
CA ILE A 294 17.74 -30.65 -12.35
C ILE A 294 16.39 -30.58 -11.66
N ALA A 295 16.33 -30.26 -10.37
CA ALA A 295 15.07 -30.03 -9.66
C ALA A 295 14.38 -28.76 -10.18
N LEU A 296 15.09 -27.67 -10.49
CA LEU A 296 14.55 -26.48 -11.15
C LEU A 296 14.13 -26.81 -12.57
N PHE A 297 14.83 -27.66 -13.31
CA PHE A 297 14.42 -28.06 -14.65
C PHE A 297 13.20 -28.98 -14.60
N VAL A 298 13.08 -29.84 -13.59
CA VAL A 298 11.88 -30.64 -13.31
C VAL A 298 10.75 -29.74 -12.78
N MET A 299 11.05 -28.72 -11.98
CA MET A 299 10.11 -27.72 -11.45
C MET A 299 9.68 -26.72 -12.53
N LEU A 300 10.54 -26.38 -13.49
CA LEU A 300 10.27 -25.49 -14.61
C LEU A 300 9.54 -26.25 -15.73
N ARG A 301 9.86 -27.53 -15.94
CA ARG A 301 9.00 -28.43 -16.73
C ARG A 301 7.68 -28.73 -16.03
N ARG A 302 7.64 -28.68 -14.69
CA ARG A 302 6.39 -28.65 -13.91
C ARG A 302 5.69 -27.29 -14.05
N GLN A 303 6.39 -26.16 -14.07
CA GLN A 303 5.80 -24.81 -14.19
C GLN A 303 5.27 -24.51 -15.59
N TYR A 304 5.91 -25.02 -16.64
CA TYR A 304 5.32 -25.06 -17.97
C TYR A 304 4.06 -25.96 -18.03
N LYS A 305 3.89 -26.86 -17.04
CA LYS A 305 2.66 -27.60 -16.76
C LYS A 305 1.78 -26.97 -15.66
N GLN A 306 2.21 -25.90 -14.97
CA GLN A 306 1.53 -25.23 -13.85
C GLN A 306 1.20 -23.76 -14.18
N GLY A 307 0.69 -23.51 -15.40
CA GLY A 307 -0.19 -22.35 -15.62
C GLY A 307 -1.54 -22.46 -14.89
N ALA A 308 -1.77 -23.57 -14.17
CA ALA A 308 -2.81 -23.69 -13.16
C ALA A 308 -2.30 -23.03 -11.87
N ILE A 309 -2.75 -21.79 -11.65
CA ILE A 309 -2.59 -21.00 -10.42
C ILE A 309 -2.88 -21.89 -9.19
N ASP A 310 -2.12 -21.72 -8.12
CA ASP A 310 -2.25 -22.41 -6.82
C ASP A 310 -3.55 -22.01 -6.08
N LEU A 311 -4.67 -22.38 -6.69
CA LEU A 311 -6.02 -22.25 -6.16
C LEU A 311 -6.24 -23.23 -5.00
N ASP A 312 -5.50 -24.34 -4.99
CA ASP A 312 -5.58 -25.41 -4.01
C ASP A 312 -5.09 -24.94 -2.61
N GLN A 313 -4.01 -24.15 -2.51
CA GLN A 313 -3.60 -23.56 -1.23
C GLN A 313 -4.55 -22.46 -0.73
N THR A 314 -5.11 -21.64 -1.62
CA THR A 314 -6.01 -20.53 -1.24
C THR A 314 -7.38 -21.03 -0.74
N LEU A 315 -7.88 -22.13 -1.33
CA LEU A 315 -9.08 -22.84 -0.87
C LEU A 315 -8.81 -23.67 0.41
N SER A 316 -7.56 -24.05 0.68
CA SER A 316 -7.19 -24.89 1.83
C SER A 316 -6.85 -24.12 3.12
N GLN A 317 -6.49 -22.83 3.07
CA GLN A 317 -6.00 -22.07 4.23
C GLN A 317 -7.09 -21.43 5.14
N GLY A 318 -8.38 -21.75 4.94
CA GLY A 318 -9.47 -21.31 5.83
C GLY A 318 -10.22 -22.51 6.41
N SER A 319 -9.66 -23.19 7.41
CA SER A 319 -10.41 -24.26 8.11
C SER A 319 -10.08 -24.23 9.60
N SER A 320 -10.78 -23.37 10.32
CA SER A 320 -10.87 -23.43 11.77
C SER A 320 -12.26 -22.99 12.22
N SER A 321 -13.29 -23.69 11.75
CA SER A 321 -14.57 -23.77 12.46
C SER A 321 -15.40 -24.95 11.95
N VAL A 322 -16.28 -25.39 12.83
CA VAL A 322 -16.91 -26.72 12.89
C VAL A 322 -18.15 -26.75 12.00
N HIS A 323 -18.00 -27.06 10.72
CA HIS A 323 -19.07 -27.66 9.91
C HIS A 323 -18.43 -28.62 8.89
N LYS A 324 -18.95 -29.85 8.77
CA LYS A 324 -18.52 -30.86 7.78
C LYS A 324 -18.83 -30.36 6.36
N GLY A 325 -18.01 -29.46 5.83
CA GLY A 325 -18.13 -28.91 4.48
C GLY A 325 -17.37 -29.76 3.45
N TYR A 326 -18.06 -30.14 2.38
CA TYR A 326 -17.46 -30.72 1.18
C TYR A 326 -16.49 -29.69 0.58
N LYS A 327 -15.21 -30.04 0.41
CA LYS A 327 -14.25 -29.17 -0.28
C LYS A 327 -14.63 -29.05 -1.76
N PRO A 328 -14.74 -27.82 -2.33
CA PRO A 328 -15.01 -27.65 -3.75
C PRO A 328 -13.90 -28.30 -4.59
N ARG A 329 -14.28 -29.09 -5.60
CA ARG A 329 -13.34 -29.80 -6.48
C ARG A 329 -12.70 -28.83 -7.47
N LEU A 330 -11.39 -28.97 -7.71
CA LEU A 330 -10.73 -28.28 -8.81
C LEU A 330 -10.95 -29.05 -10.11
N PHE A 331 -11.65 -28.43 -11.05
CA PHE A 331 -11.91 -28.99 -12.38
C PHE A 331 -10.88 -28.51 -13.39
N THR A 332 -10.58 -29.34 -14.39
CA THR A 332 -9.80 -28.90 -15.55
C THR A 332 -10.70 -28.21 -16.56
N ARG A 333 -10.19 -27.19 -17.27
CA ARG A 333 -10.95 -26.54 -18.34
C ARG A 333 -11.44 -27.52 -19.40
N THR A 334 -10.59 -28.49 -19.78
CA THR A 334 -10.94 -29.53 -20.76
C THR A 334 -12.09 -30.41 -20.30
N GLU A 335 -12.18 -30.72 -19.01
CA GLU A 335 -13.30 -31.48 -18.44
C GLU A 335 -14.62 -30.70 -18.56
N LEU A 336 -14.60 -29.39 -18.25
CA LEU A 336 -15.79 -28.54 -18.34
C LEU A 336 -16.18 -28.21 -19.79
N GLU A 337 -15.20 -28.08 -20.69
CA GLU A 337 -15.44 -27.97 -22.13
C GLU A 337 -16.08 -29.24 -22.69
N GLN A 338 -15.64 -30.42 -22.27
CA GLN A 338 -16.28 -31.68 -22.67
C GLN A 338 -17.71 -31.76 -22.13
N ALA A 339 -17.93 -31.40 -20.86
CA ALA A 339 -19.24 -31.45 -20.23
C ALA A 339 -20.28 -30.52 -20.89
N THR A 340 -19.83 -29.38 -21.43
CA THR A 340 -20.68 -28.35 -22.04
C THR A 340 -20.70 -28.38 -23.57
N ASN A 341 -20.09 -29.40 -24.18
CA ASN A 341 -19.88 -29.45 -25.64
C ASN A 341 -19.24 -28.15 -26.17
N ARG A 342 -18.10 -27.78 -25.57
CA ARG A 342 -17.31 -26.57 -25.86
C ARG A 342 -18.10 -25.28 -25.70
N PHE A 343 -18.87 -25.18 -24.62
CA PHE A 343 -19.73 -24.02 -24.32
C PHE A 343 -20.67 -23.66 -25.48
N SER A 344 -21.26 -24.67 -26.12
CA SER A 344 -22.18 -24.46 -27.25
C SER A 344 -23.45 -23.70 -26.85
N ASP A 345 -24.02 -22.92 -27.77
CA ASP A 345 -25.26 -22.16 -27.53
C ASP A 345 -26.44 -23.04 -27.09
N LYS A 346 -26.47 -24.31 -27.50
CA LYS A 346 -27.51 -25.28 -27.08
C LYS A 346 -27.48 -25.59 -25.57
N GLN A 347 -26.33 -25.41 -24.93
CA GLN A 347 -26.15 -25.65 -23.50
C GLN A 347 -26.32 -24.39 -22.67
N LYS A 348 -26.55 -23.23 -23.31
CA LYS A 348 -26.68 -21.95 -22.63
C LYS A 348 -27.99 -21.88 -21.86
N LEU A 349 -27.92 -21.60 -20.56
CA LEU A 349 -29.08 -21.40 -19.70
C LEU A 349 -29.44 -19.92 -19.58
N VAL A 350 -28.48 -19.08 -19.21
CA VAL A 350 -28.72 -17.66 -18.94
C VAL A 350 -27.44 -16.83 -19.09
N LYS A 351 -27.58 -15.59 -19.58
CA LYS A 351 -26.51 -14.59 -19.56
C LYS A 351 -26.58 -13.80 -18.25
N THR A 352 -25.48 -13.72 -17.51
CA THR A 352 -25.46 -13.11 -16.17
C THR A 352 -25.08 -11.63 -16.22
N GLY A 353 -25.43 -10.90 -15.17
CA GLY A 353 -25.19 -9.45 -15.07
C GLY A 353 -23.73 -9.03 -14.93
N ASP A 354 -22.82 -9.97 -14.65
CA ASP A 354 -21.36 -9.78 -14.63
C ASP A 354 -20.70 -10.04 -15.99
N GLY A 355 -21.46 -10.05 -17.08
CA GLY A 355 -20.94 -10.33 -18.43
C GLY A 355 -20.68 -11.82 -18.71
N GLY A 356 -20.85 -12.69 -17.71
CA GLY A 356 -20.71 -14.13 -17.83
C GLY A 356 -21.91 -14.84 -18.48
N THR A 357 -21.83 -16.16 -18.52
CA THR A 357 -22.93 -17.03 -19.00
C THR A 357 -22.93 -18.34 -18.24
N ILE A 358 -24.11 -18.82 -17.87
CA ILE A 358 -24.30 -20.13 -17.25
C ILE A 358 -24.67 -21.15 -18.32
N TYR A 359 -23.97 -22.27 -18.34
CA TYR A 359 -24.21 -23.40 -19.23
C TYR A 359 -24.63 -24.63 -18.41
N THR A 360 -25.52 -25.46 -18.95
CA THR A 360 -25.75 -26.81 -18.42
C THR A 360 -24.71 -27.76 -19.00
N GLY A 361 -24.35 -28.80 -18.27
CA GLY A 361 -23.37 -29.77 -18.71
C GLY A 361 -23.48 -31.09 -17.96
N ILE A 362 -22.91 -32.13 -18.52
CA ILE A 362 -22.85 -33.47 -17.91
C ILE A 362 -21.39 -33.86 -17.77
N LEU A 363 -20.94 -33.99 -16.53
CA LEU A 363 -19.58 -34.44 -16.20
C LEU A 363 -19.38 -35.92 -16.59
N THR A 364 -18.13 -36.37 -16.62
CA THR A 364 -17.78 -37.75 -17.02
C THR A 364 -18.34 -38.82 -16.08
N ASP A 365 -18.57 -38.47 -14.82
CA ASP A 365 -19.25 -39.29 -13.80
C ASP A 365 -20.79 -39.25 -13.93
N ARG A 366 -21.31 -38.65 -15.00
CA ARG A 366 -22.74 -38.44 -15.31
C ARG A 366 -23.45 -37.45 -14.38
N LEU A 367 -22.71 -36.70 -13.57
CA LEU A 367 -23.30 -35.64 -12.76
C LEU A 367 -23.71 -34.46 -13.66
N GLN A 368 -24.98 -34.07 -13.59
CA GLN A 368 -25.47 -32.86 -14.25
C GLN A 368 -25.07 -31.63 -13.42
N VAL A 369 -24.51 -30.62 -14.10
CA VAL A 369 -23.96 -29.42 -13.47
C VAL A 369 -24.35 -28.15 -14.23
N ALA A 370 -24.36 -27.03 -13.51
CA ALA A 370 -24.47 -25.70 -14.09
C ALA A 370 -23.11 -25.00 -13.97
N ILE A 371 -22.56 -24.52 -15.08
CA ILE A 371 -21.22 -23.96 -15.17
C ILE A 371 -21.33 -22.48 -15.51
N HIS A 372 -21.04 -21.62 -14.54
CA HIS A 372 -20.98 -20.16 -14.71
C HIS A 372 -19.60 -19.79 -15.22
N ASN A 373 -19.54 -19.38 -16.48
CA ASN A 373 -18.33 -18.95 -17.17
C ASN A 373 -18.18 -17.44 -17.09
N ILE A 374 -17.09 -16.99 -16.48
CA ILE A 374 -16.79 -15.58 -16.22
C ILE A 374 -15.42 -15.25 -16.79
N HIS A 375 -15.37 -14.18 -17.58
CA HIS A 375 -14.14 -13.68 -18.17
C HIS A 375 -13.60 -12.54 -17.30
N CYS A 376 -12.50 -12.76 -16.60
CA CYS A 376 -11.80 -11.72 -15.85
C CYS A 376 -10.85 -10.97 -16.80
N THR A 377 -10.75 -9.64 -16.67
CA THR A 377 -9.83 -8.84 -17.51
C THR A 377 -8.54 -8.51 -16.76
N THR A 378 -8.59 -8.47 -15.43
CA THR A 378 -7.44 -8.18 -14.56
C THR A 378 -7.19 -9.30 -13.53
N GLU A 379 -5.99 -9.31 -12.95
CA GLU A 379 -5.68 -10.19 -11.81
C GLU A 379 -6.56 -9.88 -10.60
N ASN A 380 -6.90 -8.60 -10.39
CA ASN A 380 -7.79 -8.18 -9.30
C ASN A 380 -9.21 -8.75 -9.46
N ASP A 381 -9.72 -8.80 -10.69
CA ASP A 381 -11.01 -9.45 -11.00
C ASP A 381 -10.96 -10.93 -10.63
N LEU A 382 -9.87 -11.62 -11.01
CA LEU A 382 -9.70 -13.02 -10.67
C LEU A 382 -9.67 -13.26 -9.14
N ILE A 383 -8.96 -12.41 -8.39
CA ILE A 383 -8.91 -12.46 -6.92
C ILE A 383 -10.31 -12.24 -6.32
N GLN A 384 -11.09 -11.29 -6.84
CA GLN A 384 -12.46 -11.04 -6.39
C GLN A 384 -13.36 -12.26 -6.63
N VAL A 385 -13.29 -12.86 -7.82
CA VAL A 385 -14.07 -14.06 -8.17
C VAL A 385 -13.71 -15.23 -7.24
N ILE A 386 -12.42 -15.51 -7.05
CA ILE A 386 -11.96 -16.60 -6.17
C ILE A 386 -12.45 -16.37 -4.73
N THR A 387 -12.36 -15.13 -4.24
CA THR A 387 -12.82 -14.78 -2.89
C THR A 387 -14.33 -15.01 -2.74
N ARG A 388 -15.13 -14.61 -3.73
CA ARG A 388 -16.59 -14.86 -3.71
C ARG A 388 -16.93 -16.33 -3.82
N ILE A 389 -16.23 -17.10 -4.67
CA ILE A 389 -16.41 -18.55 -4.76
C ILE A 389 -16.19 -19.21 -3.40
N LYS A 390 -15.14 -18.79 -2.66
CA LYS A 390 -14.84 -19.32 -1.34
C LYS A 390 -16.00 -19.09 -0.37
N ILE A 391 -16.51 -17.86 -0.28
CA ILE A 391 -17.67 -17.53 0.56
C ILE A 391 -18.89 -18.37 0.16
N LEU A 392 -19.23 -18.41 -1.14
CA LEU A 392 -20.38 -19.17 -1.65
C LEU A 392 -20.25 -20.68 -1.43
N SER A 393 -19.02 -21.21 -1.39
CA SER A 393 -18.77 -22.63 -1.13
C SER A 393 -19.00 -23.03 0.33
N GLU A 394 -18.91 -22.06 1.26
CA GLU A 394 -19.15 -22.27 2.69
C GLU A 394 -20.64 -22.12 3.06
N VAL A 395 -21.42 -21.46 2.21
CA VAL A 395 -22.86 -21.28 2.42
C VAL A 395 -23.64 -22.53 1.99
N SER A 396 -24.41 -23.10 2.91
CA SER A 396 -25.26 -24.26 2.65
C SER A 396 -26.72 -23.95 2.98
N HIS A 397 -27.57 -23.86 1.96
CA HIS A 397 -29.01 -23.65 2.12
C HIS A 397 -29.78 -24.57 1.15
N THR A 398 -30.95 -25.08 1.57
CA THR A 398 -31.75 -26.03 0.78
C THR A 398 -32.14 -25.48 -0.59
N ASN A 399 -32.47 -24.18 -0.65
CA ASN A 399 -32.88 -23.46 -1.86
C ASN A 399 -31.75 -22.74 -2.61
N MET A 400 -30.49 -22.99 -2.24
CA MET A 400 -29.32 -22.52 -2.97
C MET A 400 -28.61 -23.71 -3.61
N ALA A 401 -28.17 -23.56 -4.85
CA ALA A 401 -27.36 -24.59 -5.48
C ALA A 401 -25.97 -24.61 -4.86
N ARG A 402 -25.55 -25.78 -4.39
CA ARG A 402 -24.21 -25.94 -3.83
C ARG A 402 -23.13 -25.77 -4.90
N VAL A 403 -22.05 -25.06 -4.55
CA VAL A 403 -20.83 -25.03 -5.35
C VAL A 403 -20.16 -26.41 -5.27
N VAL A 404 -20.11 -27.11 -6.40
CA VAL A 404 -19.43 -28.41 -6.55
C VAL A 404 -17.93 -28.21 -6.71
N GLY A 405 -17.53 -27.13 -7.38
CA GLY A 405 -16.13 -26.83 -7.62
C GLY A 405 -15.92 -25.62 -8.50
N CYS A 406 -14.68 -25.41 -8.91
CA CYS A 406 -14.31 -24.34 -9.82
C CYS A 406 -13.13 -24.74 -10.71
N SER A 407 -12.91 -23.97 -11.77
CA SER A 407 -11.73 -24.04 -12.62
C SER A 407 -11.24 -22.62 -12.87
N VAL A 408 -9.93 -22.41 -12.82
CA VAL A 408 -9.29 -21.14 -13.16
C VAL A 408 -8.24 -21.44 -14.21
N ASP A 409 -8.34 -20.74 -15.34
CA ASP A 409 -7.41 -20.87 -16.45
C ASP A 409 -6.37 -19.72 -16.43
N SER A 410 -5.21 -20.00 -17.00
CA SER A 410 -4.10 -19.07 -17.28
C SER A 410 -4.47 -17.82 -18.07
N VAL A 411 -5.61 -17.82 -18.77
CA VAL A 411 -6.13 -16.68 -19.57
C VAL A 411 -7.18 -15.87 -18.78
N TYR A 412 -7.07 -15.81 -17.46
CA TYR A 412 -8.00 -15.07 -16.59
C TYR A 412 -9.49 -15.45 -16.78
N THR A 413 -9.78 -16.71 -17.15
CA THR A 413 -11.16 -17.22 -17.19
C THR A 413 -11.44 -18.02 -15.93
N ALA A 414 -12.53 -17.70 -15.24
CA ALA A 414 -13.00 -18.44 -14.07
C ALA A 414 -14.31 -19.17 -14.40
N LEU A 415 -14.37 -20.46 -14.04
CA LEU A 415 -15.54 -21.32 -14.21
C LEU A 415 -16.00 -21.79 -12.83
N VAL A 416 -17.25 -21.52 -12.47
CA VAL A 416 -17.85 -22.00 -11.22
C VAL A 416 -18.86 -23.08 -11.53
N VAL A 417 -18.74 -24.22 -10.86
CA VAL A 417 -19.56 -25.41 -11.10
C VAL A 417 -20.54 -25.57 -9.95
N TYR A 418 -21.83 -25.47 -10.25
CA TYR A 418 -22.94 -25.69 -9.33
C TYR A 418 -23.62 -27.02 -9.60
N GLU A 419 -24.27 -27.57 -8.57
CA GLU A 419 -25.19 -28.69 -8.77
C GLU A 419 -26.37 -28.27 -9.68
N HIS A 420 -26.77 -29.14 -10.61
CA HIS A 420 -27.92 -28.90 -11.47
C HIS A 420 -28.97 -29.99 -11.25
N PRO A 421 -30.15 -29.64 -10.72
CA PRO A 421 -31.17 -30.62 -10.32
C PRO A 421 -31.97 -31.25 -11.49
N GLY A 422 -31.82 -30.73 -12.71
CA GLY A 422 -32.21 -31.43 -13.93
C GLY A 422 -33.57 -31.05 -14.52
N ASN A 423 -34.41 -30.31 -13.80
CA ASN A 423 -35.74 -29.91 -14.25
C ASN A 423 -35.77 -28.48 -14.82
N GLY A 424 -34.73 -28.10 -15.57
CA GLY A 424 -34.66 -26.79 -16.25
C GLY A 424 -34.63 -25.57 -15.32
N THR A 425 -34.87 -24.40 -15.92
CA THR A 425 -34.94 -23.10 -15.23
C THR A 425 -36.39 -22.64 -15.05
N LEU A 426 -36.64 -21.79 -14.06
CA LEU A 426 -37.95 -21.15 -13.88
C LEU A 426 -38.36 -20.37 -15.15
N GLU A 427 -37.41 -19.73 -15.83
CA GLU A 427 -37.66 -19.03 -17.10
C GLU A 427 -38.26 -19.96 -18.16
N GLN A 428 -37.70 -21.15 -18.34
CA GLN A 428 -38.22 -22.14 -19.29
C GLN A 428 -39.63 -22.59 -18.92
N HIS A 429 -39.89 -22.83 -17.64
CA HIS A 429 -41.21 -23.23 -17.13
C HIS A 429 -42.27 -22.13 -17.26
N LEU A 430 -41.89 -20.85 -17.12
CA LEU A 430 -42.79 -19.72 -17.30
C LEU A 430 -43.04 -19.47 -18.80
N CYS A 431 -42.00 -19.44 -19.63
CA CYS A 431 -42.11 -19.11 -21.06
C CYS A 431 -42.57 -20.28 -21.94
N HIS A 432 -42.76 -21.47 -21.37
CA HIS A 432 -43.20 -22.68 -22.06
C HIS A 432 -42.25 -23.16 -23.18
N GLU A 433 -40.96 -22.86 -23.06
CA GLU A 433 -39.96 -23.26 -24.06
C GLU A 433 -39.53 -24.72 -23.86
N GLY A 434 -39.90 -25.60 -24.80
CA GLY A 434 -39.37 -26.98 -24.85
C GLY A 434 -39.86 -27.92 -23.75
N ILE A 435 -40.94 -27.56 -23.04
CA ILE A 435 -41.47 -28.30 -21.89
C ILE A 435 -42.83 -28.95 -22.21
N ASN A 436 -43.03 -30.20 -21.75
CA ASN A 436 -44.30 -30.93 -21.90
C ASN A 436 -45.46 -30.21 -21.18
N GLU A 437 -46.69 -30.32 -21.68
CA GLU A 437 -47.89 -29.72 -21.04
C GLU A 437 -48.07 -30.10 -19.56
N LYS A 438 -47.54 -31.26 -19.14
CA LYS A 438 -47.56 -31.77 -17.76
C LYS A 438 -46.65 -31.04 -16.77
N MET A 439 -45.79 -30.13 -17.25
CA MET A 439 -44.78 -29.43 -16.45
C MET A 439 -45.09 -27.92 -16.29
N LYS A 440 -46.30 -27.48 -16.65
CA LYS A 440 -46.79 -26.12 -16.40
C LYS A 440 -46.96 -25.89 -14.90
N LEU A 441 -46.48 -24.75 -14.41
CA LEU A 441 -46.57 -24.39 -13.00
C LEU A 441 -47.96 -23.84 -12.67
N ASP A 442 -48.67 -24.50 -11.75
CA ASP A 442 -49.90 -23.97 -11.18
C ASP A 442 -49.63 -22.80 -10.22
N TRP A 443 -50.68 -22.11 -9.80
CA TRP A 443 -50.53 -20.95 -8.91
C TRP A 443 -49.86 -21.30 -7.58
N HIS A 444 -50.19 -22.47 -7.01
CA HIS A 444 -49.63 -22.89 -5.73
C HIS A 444 -48.11 -23.07 -5.82
N THR A 445 -47.64 -23.74 -6.87
CA THR A 445 -46.21 -23.96 -7.10
C THR A 445 -45.48 -22.65 -7.39
N ARG A 446 -46.10 -21.75 -8.16
CA ARG A 446 -45.57 -20.39 -8.42
C ARG A 446 -45.37 -19.58 -7.14
N LEU A 447 -46.37 -19.60 -6.24
CA LEU A 447 -46.28 -18.94 -4.95
C LEU A 447 -45.23 -19.58 -4.03
N LYS A 448 -45.14 -20.92 -4.03
CA LYS A 448 -44.08 -21.67 -3.33
C LYS A 448 -42.69 -21.23 -3.81
N ILE A 449 -42.49 -21.15 -5.12
CA ILE A 449 -41.23 -20.72 -5.74
C ILE A 449 -40.89 -19.28 -5.31
N ALA A 450 -41.82 -18.33 -5.43
CA ALA A 450 -41.63 -16.94 -4.98
C ALA A 450 -41.24 -16.84 -3.50
N THR A 451 -41.87 -17.66 -2.66
CA THR A 451 -41.58 -17.73 -1.22
C THR A 451 -40.19 -18.31 -0.96
N GLN A 452 -39.79 -19.37 -1.68
CA GLN A 452 -38.45 -19.95 -1.54
C GLN A 452 -37.35 -18.96 -1.99
N ILE A 453 -37.57 -18.21 -3.08
CA ILE A 453 -36.62 -17.21 -3.58
C ILE A 453 -36.41 -16.10 -2.54
N SER A 454 -37.49 -15.48 -2.07
CA SER A 454 -37.39 -14.43 -1.05
C SER A 454 -36.78 -14.93 0.26
N SER A 455 -37.11 -16.16 0.68
CA SER A 455 -36.56 -16.75 1.89
C SER A 455 -35.05 -16.99 1.82
N VAL A 456 -34.55 -17.54 0.70
CA VAL A 456 -33.09 -17.74 0.55
C VAL A 456 -32.35 -16.41 0.44
N LEU A 457 -32.91 -15.41 -0.24
CA LEU A 457 -32.30 -14.08 -0.31
C LEU A 457 -32.28 -13.40 1.07
N ALA A 458 -33.36 -13.51 1.85
CA ALA A 458 -33.38 -12.99 3.21
C ALA A 458 -32.32 -13.66 4.08
N TYR A 459 -32.23 -14.99 4.04
CA TYR A 459 -31.21 -15.77 4.75
C TYR A 459 -29.79 -15.30 4.41
N LEU A 460 -29.48 -15.16 3.11
CA LEU A 460 -28.16 -14.73 2.65
C LEU A 460 -27.79 -13.31 3.10
N GLN A 461 -28.78 -12.42 3.21
CA GLN A 461 -28.56 -11.02 3.57
C GLN A 461 -28.57 -10.77 5.09
N THR A 462 -29.24 -11.61 5.88
CA THR A 462 -29.39 -11.41 7.34
C THR A 462 -28.64 -12.42 8.21
N GLU A 463 -28.51 -13.67 7.77
CA GLU A 463 -27.94 -14.77 8.58
C GLU A 463 -26.51 -15.14 8.19
N ILE A 464 -26.02 -14.70 7.02
CA ILE A 464 -24.64 -14.93 6.57
C ILE A 464 -23.78 -13.69 6.85
N LEU A 465 -22.55 -13.91 7.34
CA LEU A 465 -21.57 -12.85 7.60
C LEU A 465 -20.26 -13.13 6.82
N PRO A 466 -19.79 -12.22 5.95
CA PRO A 466 -20.47 -10.99 5.52
C PRO A 466 -21.76 -11.27 4.71
N PRO A 467 -22.75 -10.36 4.71
CA PRO A 467 -23.98 -10.54 3.94
C PRO A 467 -23.70 -10.82 2.47
N VAL A 468 -24.40 -11.81 1.90
CA VAL A 468 -24.26 -12.20 0.51
C VAL A 468 -25.43 -11.63 -0.29
N PHE A 469 -25.12 -10.75 -1.23
CA PHE A 469 -26.08 -10.21 -2.19
C PHE A 469 -25.94 -10.91 -3.53
N HIS A 470 -27.07 -11.21 -4.19
CA HIS A 470 -27.07 -11.95 -5.45
C HIS A 470 -26.63 -11.06 -6.62
N HIS A 471 -27.14 -9.84 -6.71
CA HIS A 471 -26.86 -8.78 -7.71
C HIS A 471 -26.99 -9.16 -9.19
N GLY A 472 -27.42 -10.39 -9.50
CA GLY A 472 -27.72 -10.88 -10.86
C GLY A 472 -29.01 -11.69 -10.92
N LEU A 473 -29.98 -11.42 -10.03
CA LEU A 473 -31.16 -12.26 -9.84
C LEU A 473 -32.09 -12.20 -11.07
N GLN A 474 -32.34 -13.36 -11.69
CA GLN A 474 -33.15 -13.51 -12.91
C GLN A 474 -33.84 -14.89 -12.89
N SER A 475 -34.95 -15.05 -13.61
CA SER A 475 -35.68 -16.34 -13.67
C SER A 475 -34.85 -17.47 -14.27
N GLY A 476 -33.94 -17.18 -15.21
CA GLY A 476 -32.97 -18.15 -15.75
C GLY A 476 -31.92 -18.64 -14.73
N CYS A 477 -31.74 -17.92 -13.62
CA CYS A 477 -30.83 -18.29 -12.52
C CYS A 477 -31.50 -19.16 -11.43
N VAL A 478 -32.79 -19.49 -11.60
CA VAL A 478 -33.56 -20.31 -10.66
C VAL A 478 -33.74 -21.69 -11.29
N LEU A 479 -32.94 -22.67 -10.85
CA LEU A 479 -33.08 -24.05 -11.30
C LEU A 479 -34.19 -24.74 -10.52
N LEU A 480 -34.92 -25.65 -11.15
CA LEU A 480 -35.96 -26.43 -10.50
C LEU A 480 -35.55 -27.89 -10.33
N ASP A 481 -35.87 -28.46 -9.18
CA ASP A 481 -35.76 -29.90 -8.95
C ASP A 481 -37.03 -30.66 -9.34
N HIS A 482 -37.00 -31.97 -9.14
CA HIS A 482 -38.12 -32.86 -9.46
C HIS A 482 -39.38 -32.57 -8.63
N ASP A 483 -39.23 -31.95 -7.45
CA ASP A 483 -40.33 -31.53 -6.57
C ASP A 483 -40.74 -30.07 -6.81
N LEU A 484 -40.26 -29.47 -7.91
CA LEU A 484 -40.46 -28.06 -8.27
C LEU A 484 -40.06 -27.12 -7.12
N SER A 485 -39.03 -27.49 -6.38
CA SER A 485 -38.35 -26.62 -5.42
C SER A 485 -37.13 -25.98 -6.09
N ILE A 486 -36.80 -24.77 -5.65
CA ILE A 486 -35.75 -24.00 -6.31
C ILE A 486 -34.34 -24.39 -5.84
N LYS A 487 -33.38 -24.18 -6.75
CA LYS A 487 -31.95 -24.11 -6.50
C LYS A 487 -31.39 -22.84 -7.17
N LEU A 488 -31.10 -21.82 -6.36
CA LEU A 488 -30.59 -20.54 -6.85
C LEU A 488 -29.11 -20.65 -7.26
N VAL A 489 -28.78 -20.20 -8.48
CA VAL A 489 -27.43 -20.10 -9.06
C VAL A 489 -27.15 -18.69 -9.58
N GLY A 490 -25.97 -18.42 -10.13
CA GLY A 490 -25.74 -17.20 -10.92
C GLY A 490 -25.52 -15.93 -10.10
N PHE A 491 -25.00 -16.09 -8.88
CA PHE A 491 -24.51 -15.00 -8.06
C PHE A 491 -23.50 -14.16 -8.85
N LYS A 492 -23.64 -12.84 -8.81
CA LYS A 492 -22.69 -11.94 -9.45
C LYS A 492 -21.32 -12.12 -8.81
N LEU A 493 -20.29 -12.47 -9.58
CA LEU A 493 -18.95 -12.70 -9.03
C LEU A 493 -17.99 -11.54 -9.31
N LEU A 494 -18.30 -10.68 -10.28
CA LEU A 494 -17.53 -9.49 -10.64
C LEU A 494 -18.41 -8.25 -10.68
N ASP A 495 -17.89 -7.14 -10.13
CA ASP A 495 -18.51 -5.82 -10.27
C ASP A 495 -17.76 -5.01 -11.34
N HIS A 496 -18.23 -5.07 -12.59
CA HIS A 496 -17.80 -4.15 -13.65
C HIS A 496 -18.44 -2.77 -13.43
N SER A 497 -17.98 -2.03 -12.42
CA SER A 497 -18.45 -0.66 -12.13
C SER A 497 -17.65 0.44 -12.84
N SER A 498 -16.83 0.09 -13.85
CA SER A 498 -15.88 1.02 -14.47
C SER A 498 -15.95 1.13 -16.00
N ASP A 499 -17.04 0.73 -16.65
CA ASP A 499 -17.26 0.99 -18.09
C ASP A 499 -18.39 2.01 -18.31
N THR A 500 -18.25 3.20 -17.74
CA THR A 500 -18.93 4.41 -18.22
C THR A 500 -18.23 4.94 -19.47
N SER A 501 -18.23 4.17 -20.55
CA SER A 501 -17.81 4.64 -21.89
C SER A 501 -18.23 3.67 -23.00
N SER A 502 -19.54 3.55 -23.28
CA SER A 502 -20.03 3.40 -24.66
C SER A 502 -21.56 3.29 -24.76
N SER A 503 -22.12 4.21 -25.55
CA SER A 503 -23.31 4.02 -26.39
C SER A 503 -24.68 3.79 -25.75
N ASN A 504 -25.42 4.90 -25.59
CA ASN A 504 -26.84 5.07 -25.93
C ASN A 504 -27.64 3.78 -26.23
N THR A 505 -28.30 3.23 -25.22
CA THR A 505 -29.72 2.86 -25.23
C THR A 505 -30.18 2.68 -23.79
N ASN A 506 -31.39 3.13 -23.49
CA ASN A 506 -31.99 3.18 -22.16
C ASN A 506 -31.89 1.85 -21.40
N THR A 507 -31.02 1.75 -20.40
CA THR A 507 -31.30 1.17 -19.08
C THR A 507 -30.07 1.30 -18.20
N THR A 508 -30.12 2.18 -17.20
CA THR A 508 -29.23 2.18 -16.04
C THR A 508 -29.45 0.89 -15.24
N LEU A 509 -28.76 -0.18 -15.62
CA LEU A 509 -28.84 -1.50 -14.97
C LEU A 509 -27.88 -1.62 -13.75
N SER A 510 -27.26 -0.52 -13.33
CA SER A 510 -26.27 -0.48 -12.24
C SER A 510 -26.82 -0.02 -10.87
N GLU A 511 -28.11 0.31 -10.76
CA GLU A 511 -28.74 0.81 -9.51
C GLU A 511 -29.80 -0.15 -8.92
N LYS A 512 -29.97 -1.36 -9.48
CA LYS A 512 -31.04 -2.29 -9.09
C LYS A 512 -30.52 -3.36 -8.14
N ASN A 513 -30.88 -3.25 -6.87
CA ASN A 513 -30.56 -4.24 -5.85
C ASN A 513 -31.44 -5.51 -5.95
N ASP A 514 -31.17 -6.50 -5.11
CA ASP A 514 -31.90 -7.78 -5.09
C ASP A 514 -33.41 -7.63 -4.84
N VAL A 515 -33.83 -6.59 -4.10
CA VAL A 515 -35.25 -6.31 -3.85
C VAL A 515 -35.95 -5.90 -5.15
N TYR A 516 -35.36 -4.99 -5.92
CA TYR A 516 -35.90 -4.63 -7.23
C TYR A 516 -35.98 -5.84 -8.15
N ALA A 517 -34.93 -6.65 -8.20
CA ALA A 517 -34.87 -7.84 -9.04
C ALA A 517 -35.93 -8.89 -8.64
N LEU A 518 -36.19 -9.06 -7.33
CA LEU A 518 -37.31 -9.87 -6.85
C LEU A 518 -38.65 -9.32 -7.35
N GLY A 519 -38.86 -8.00 -7.35
CA GLY A 519 -40.07 -7.38 -7.89
C GLY A 519 -40.33 -7.73 -9.36
N VAL A 520 -39.29 -7.69 -10.19
CA VAL A 520 -39.37 -8.12 -11.60
C VAL A 520 -39.74 -9.60 -11.67
N MET A 521 -39.09 -10.45 -10.88
CA MET A 521 -39.33 -11.90 -10.88
C MET A 521 -40.75 -12.26 -10.43
N LEU A 522 -41.31 -11.56 -9.44
CA LEU A 522 -42.70 -11.75 -9.02
C LEU A 522 -43.69 -11.42 -10.14
N LEU A 523 -43.42 -10.38 -10.95
CA LEU A 523 -44.22 -10.09 -12.14
C LEU A 523 -44.08 -11.17 -13.22
N GLU A 524 -42.87 -11.70 -13.45
CA GLU A 524 -42.67 -12.81 -14.39
C GLU A 524 -43.44 -14.06 -13.95
N ILE A 525 -43.43 -14.37 -12.65
CA ILE A 525 -44.18 -15.49 -12.06
C ILE A 525 -45.69 -15.30 -12.25
N LEU A 526 -46.20 -14.08 -12.01
CA LEU A 526 -47.62 -13.76 -12.20
C LEU A 526 -48.03 -13.85 -13.67
N ALA A 527 -47.23 -13.28 -14.58
CA ALA A 527 -47.57 -13.13 -15.99
C ALA A 527 -47.22 -14.33 -16.85
N GLY A 528 -46.37 -15.25 -16.37
CA GLY A 528 -45.96 -16.43 -17.13
C GLY A 528 -45.13 -16.10 -18.37
N ARG A 529 -44.33 -15.03 -18.34
CA ARG A 529 -43.46 -14.63 -19.46
C ARG A 529 -42.38 -13.66 -19.02
N LYS A 530 -41.25 -13.70 -19.72
CA LYS A 530 -40.15 -12.74 -19.59
C LYS A 530 -40.36 -11.57 -20.56
N SER A 531 -40.46 -10.34 -20.05
CA SER A 531 -40.43 -9.14 -20.90
C SER A 531 -40.10 -7.89 -20.08
N MET A 532 -39.12 -7.10 -20.54
CA MET A 532 -38.78 -5.79 -19.94
C MET A 532 -39.88 -4.75 -20.16
N GLU A 533 -40.68 -4.86 -21.21
CA GLU A 533 -41.87 -4.01 -21.45
C GLU A 533 -43.02 -4.36 -20.50
N LEU A 534 -43.00 -5.55 -19.89
CA LEU A 534 -43.99 -5.98 -18.92
C LEU A 534 -43.98 -5.08 -17.68
N THR A 535 -42.83 -4.61 -17.22
CA THR A 535 -42.72 -3.92 -15.93
C THR A 535 -43.55 -2.64 -15.90
N THR A 536 -43.46 -1.78 -16.93
CA THR A 536 -44.21 -0.51 -16.97
C THR A 536 -45.70 -0.73 -17.24
N VAL A 537 -46.04 -1.65 -18.15
CA VAL A 537 -47.43 -1.96 -18.51
C VAL A 537 -48.14 -2.67 -17.37
N ALA A 538 -47.51 -3.67 -16.76
CA ALA A 538 -48.05 -4.41 -15.62
C ALA A 538 -48.21 -3.49 -14.40
N LEU A 539 -47.22 -2.65 -14.07
CA LEU A 539 -47.35 -1.66 -12.99
C LEU A 539 -48.56 -0.74 -13.21
N LYS A 540 -48.78 -0.25 -14.44
CA LYS A 540 -49.95 0.57 -14.76
C LYS A 540 -51.25 -0.21 -14.54
N LYS A 541 -51.34 -1.43 -15.06
CA LYS A 541 -52.54 -2.28 -14.93
C LYS A 541 -52.84 -2.63 -13.48
N ILE A 542 -51.84 -3.03 -12.70
CA ILE A 542 -51.97 -3.34 -11.27
C ILE A 542 -52.46 -2.11 -10.50
N ARG A 543 -51.88 -0.92 -10.73
CA ARG A 543 -52.31 0.33 -10.09
C ARG A 543 -53.74 0.73 -10.43
N THR A 544 -54.22 0.36 -11.62
CA THR A 544 -55.61 0.59 -12.04
C THR A 544 -56.57 -0.52 -11.60
N GLY A 545 -56.12 -1.47 -10.77
CA GLY A 545 -56.95 -2.57 -10.25
C GLY A 545 -57.22 -3.69 -11.25
N LYS A 546 -56.48 -3.73 -12.37
CA LYS A 546 -56.65 -4.69 -13.49
C LYS A 546 -55.61 -5.82 -13.43
N VAL A 547 -55.50 -6.47 -12.27
CA VAL A 547 -54.50 -7.53 -12.04
C VAL A 547 -54.78 -8.74 -12.93
N GLU A 548 -56.04 -9.04 -13.21
CA GLU A 548 -56.49 -10.10 -14.11
C GLU A 548 -55.90 -9.99 -15.53
N GLU A 549 -55.60 -8.77 -16.00
CA GLU A 549 -55.01 -8.53 -17.31
C GLU A 549 -53.47 -8.73 -17.33
N VAL A 550 -52.86 -8.91 -16.16
CA VAL A 550 -51.42 -9.17 -15.98
C VAL A 550 -51.18 -10.65 -15.74
N VAL A 551 -52.08 -11.32 -15.03
CA VAL A 551 -51.96 -12.74 -14.68
C VAL A 551 -51.91 -13.60 -15.94
N ASP A 552 -51.03 -14.61 -15.91
CA ASP A 552 -50.86 -15.60 -16.94
C ASP A 552 -52.22 -16.23 -17.31
N PRO A 553 -52.63 -16.18 -18.59
CA PRO A 553 -53.86 -16.81 -19.06
C PRO A 553 -53.96 -18.31 -18.71
N MET A 554 -52.83 -19.01 -18.59
CA MET A 554 -52.78 -20.43 -18.20
C MET A 554 -53.17 -20.68 -16.74
N LEU A 555 -53.22 -19.65 -15.91
CA LEU A 555 -53.72 -19.74 -14.55
C LEU A 555 -55.25 -19.60 -14.49
N TYR A 556 -55.95 -19.39 -15.61
CA TYR A 556 -57.41 -19.29 -15.68
C TYR A 556 -57.98 -18.39 -14.57
N TYR A 557 -57.50 -17.13 -14.50
CA TYR A 557 -57.74 -16.23 -13.36
C TYR A 557 -59.21 -16.18 -12.90
N HIS A 558 -60.15 -16.11 -13.85
CA HIS A 558 -61.59 -16.01 -13.55
C HIS A 558 -62.18 -17.30 -12.96
N GLU A 559 -61.55 -18.45 -13.18
CA GLU A 559 -61.94 -19.77 -12.66
C GLU A 559 -61.27 -20.08 -11.31
N GLN A 560 -60.33 -19.24 -10.86
CA GLN A 560 -59.67 -19.42 -9.57
C GLN A 560 -60.59 -19.06 -8.39
N PRO A 561 -60.51 -19.79 -7.27
CA PRO A 561 -61.26 -19.47 -6.06
C PRO A 561 -60.87 -18.08 -5.52
N PRO A 562 -61.78 -17.38 -4.79
CA PRO A 562 -61.55 -16.02 -4.31
C PRO A 562 -60.21 -15.83 -3.58
N TYR A 563 -59.85 -16.78 -2.73
CA TYR A 563 -58.60 -16.71 -1.96
C TYR A 563 -57.35 -16.72 -2.85
N ARG A 564 -57.33 -17.45 -3.99
CA ARG A 564 -56.16 -17.44 -4.90
C ARG A 564 -56.08 -16.14 -5.67
N LYS A 565 -57.21 -15.56 -6.04
CA LYS A 565 -57.25 -14.24 -6.69
C LYS A 565 -56.73 -13.16 -5.73
N GLU A 566 -57.09 -13.24 -4.45
CA GLU A 566 -56.54 -12.40 -3.39
C GLU A 566 -55.03 -12.59 -3.23
N GLN A 567 -54.54 -13.83 -3.16
CA GLN A 567 -53.10 -14.13 -3.14
C GLN A 567 -52.36 -13.53 -4.35
N MET A 568 -52.92 -13.65 -5.56
CA MET A 568 -52.36 -13.04 -6.77
C MET A 568 -52.31 -11.51 -6.67
N GLY A 569 -53.35 -10.89 -6.10
CA GLY A 569 -53.40 -9.46 -5.83
C GLY A 569 -52.34 -9.01 -4.83
N ILE A 570 -52.16 -9.74 -3.73
CA ILE A 570 -51.12 -9.44 -2.72
C ILE A 570 -49.72 -9.57 -3.34
N VAL A 571 -49.46 -10.63 -4.11
CA VAL A 571 -48.16 -10.80 -4.80
C VAL A 571 -47.91 -9.67 -5.80
N ALA A 572 -48.95 -9.19 -6.51
CA ALA A 572 -48.83 -8.06 -7.43
C ALA A 572 -48.54 -6.74 -6.69
N ASP A 573 -49.12 -6.54 -5.50
CA ASP A 573 -48.80 -5.40 -4.64
C ASP A 573 -47.35 -5.46 -4.14
N ILE A 574 -46.90 -6.62 -3.64
CA ILE A 574 -45.52 -6.85 -3.21
C ILE A 574 -44.56 -6.53 -4.36
N ALA A 575 -44.82 -7.05 -5.56
CA ALA A 575 -44.02 -6.78 -6.74
C ALA A 575 -43.95 -5.28 -7.05
N THR A 576 -45.08 -4.58 -6.94
CA THR A 576 -45.16 -3.13 -7.15
C THR A 576 -44.32 -2.37 -6.13
N ARG A 577 -44.38 -2.72 -4.85
CA ARG A 577 -43.54 -2.10 -3.81
C ARG A 577 -42.05 -2.35 -4.04
N CYS A 578 -41.67 -3.56 -4.41
CA CYS A 578 -40.28 -3.89 -4.75
C CYS A 578 -39.74 -3.03 -5.91
N LEU A 579 -40.56 -2.80 -6.94
CA LEU A 579 -40.16 -2.02 -8.12
C LEU A 579 -40.07 -0.52 -7.86
N LEU A 580 -40.89 0.00 -6.94
CA LEU A 580 -40.94 1.43 -6.61
C LEU A 580 -39.94 1.82 -5.52
N PHE A 581 -39.77 0.98 -4.50
CA PHE A 581 -38.99 1.29 -3.31
C PHE A 581 -37.73 0.43 -3.17
N GLY A 582 -37.47 -0.47 -4.14
CA GLY A 582 -36.28 -1.33 -4.11
C GLY A 582 -34.98 -0.54 -4.06
N GLY A 583 -34.88 0.60 -4.75
CA GLY A 583 -33.66 1.44 -4.74
C GLY A 583 -33.51 2.36 -3.51
N ASP A 584 -34.53 2.50 -2.67
CA ASP A 584 -34.60 3.54 -1.64
C ASP A 584 -33.94 3.09 -0.31
N ASN A 585 -32.60 3.16 -0.23
CA ASN A 585 -31.76 3.12 0.99
C ASN A 585 -32.32 2.32 2.21
N GLY A 586 -32.89 1.13 1.99
CA GLY A 586 -33.36 0.24 3.07
C GLY A 586 -34.80 0.44 3.58
N ARG A 587 -35.68 1.19 2.89
CA ARG A 587 -37.11 1.29 3.28
C ARG A 587 -37.89 -0.02 3.17
N LEU A 588 -37.46 -0.92 2.29
CA LEU A 588 -38.09 -2.22 2.07
C LEU A 588 -37.01 -3.31 2.11
N GLY A 589 -37.01 -4.10 3.19
CA GLY A 589 -36.02 -5.17 3.41
C GLY A 589 -36.47 -6.53 2.87
N MET A 590 -35.51 -7.34 2.42
CA MET A 590 -35.78 -8.70 1.91
C MET A 590 -36.43 -9.61 2.96
N ASN A 591 -36.06 -9.45 4.24
CA ASN A 591 -36.65 -10.23 5.34
C ASN A 591 -38.15 -9.94 5.53
N ASP A 592 -38.56 -8.68 5.40
CA ASP A 592 -39.98 -8.30 5.52
C ASP A 592 -40.79 -8.85 4.35
N LEU A 593 -40.24 -8.78 3.13
CA LEU A 593 -40.83 -9.35 1.93
C LEU A 593 -40.99 -10.88 2.02
N ALA A 594 -39.94 -11.56 2.48
CA ALA A 594 -39.99 -13.01 2.71
C ALA A 594 -41.08 -13.38 3.73
N ARG A 595 -41.16 -12.64 4.84
CA ARG A 595 -42.19 -12.88 5.87
C ARG A 595 -43.59 -12.67 5.33
N GLU A 596 -43.79 -11.66 4.49
CA GLU A 596 -45.07 -11.37 3.86
C GLU A 596 -45.49 -12.48 2.88
N LEU A 597 -44.60 -12.91 1.98
CA LEU A 597 -44.85 -14.03 1.06
C LEU A 597 -45.12 -15.36 1.80
N ILE A 598 -44.42 -15.61 2.92
CA ILE A 598 -44.68 -16.77 3.78
C ILE A 598 -46.10 -16.70 4.38
N ARG A 599 -46.58 -15.51 4.79
CA ARG A 599 -47.95 -15.36 5.33
C ARG A 599 -49.00 -15.66 4.26
N VAL A 600 -48.84 -15.09 3.07
CA VAL A 600 -49.71 -15.35 1.90
C VAL A 600 -49.80 -16.86 1.60
N THR A 601 -48.70 -17.59 1.81
CA THR A 601 -48.64 -19.05 1.62
C THR A 601 -49.21 -19.86 2.79
N LYS A 602 -49.21 -19.33 4.02
CA LYS A 602 -49.64 -20.06 5.24
C LYS A 602 -51.13 -19.92 5.55
N GLU A 603 -51.77 -18.83 5.16
CA GLU A 603 -53.20 -18.58 5.37
C GLU A 603 -54.09 -19.68 4.74
N THR A 604 -53.53 -20.58 3.93
CA THR A 604 -54.18 -21.76 3.37
C THR A 604 -54.08 -23.05 4.20
N ASN A 605 -53.05 -23.26 5.03
CA ASN A 605 -52.87 -24.55 5.74
C ASN A 605 -53.69 -24.63 7.05
N GLY A 606 -54.23 -23.50 7.51
CA GLY A 606 -54.96 -23.38 8.78
C GLY A 606 -56.48 -23.52 8.69
N SER A 607 -57.07 -23.73 7.50
CA SER A 607 -58.54 -23.80 7.37
C SER A 607 -59.11 -25.17 7.76
N ARG A 608 -58.91 -25.52 9.03
CA ARG A 608 -59.83 -26.29 9.87
C ARG A 608 -60.04 -25.51 11.16
N ARG A 609 -60.60 -24.30 11.07
CA ARG A 609 -61.37 -23.66 12.15
C ARG A 609 -62.36 -22.71 11.50
N GLY A 610 -63.63 -22.96 11.79
CA GLY A 610 -64.76 -22.12 11.35
C GLY A 610 -64.68 -20.70 11.92
N PRO A 611 -65.65 -19.86 11.54
CA PRO A 611 -65.51 -18.41 11.58
C PRO A 611 -65.60 -17.90 13.01
N SER A 612 -64.58 -17.16 13.42
CA SER A 612 -64.68 -16.23 14.54
C SER A 612 -64.63 -14.82 13.95
N GLY A 613 -65.82 -14.25 13.71
CA GLY A 613 -65.94 -12.82 13.57
C GLY A 613 -65.59 -12.15 14.90
N LEU A 614 -64.76 -11.11 14.82
CA LEU A 614 -64.80 -9.93 15.68
C LEU A 614 -63.96 -8.87 14.96
N GLU A 615 -64.62 -8.08 14.11
CA GLU A 615 -65.17 -6.75 14.43
C GLU A 615 -64.08 -5.66 14.35
N GLU A 616 -64.23 -4.88 13.28
CA GLU A 616 -64.11 -3.42 13.19
C GLU A 616 -63.27 -2.68 14.23
N THR A 617 -62.23 -2.02 13.72
CA THR A 617 -61.66 -0.67 14.01
C THR A 617 -60.14 -0.78 13.80
N PHE A 618 -59.52 -0.12 12.82
CA PHE A 618 -59.33 1.33 12.75
C PHE A 618 -59.20 1.82 11.30
N SER A 619 -60.05 2.80 10.98
CA SER A 619 -59.77 4.02 10.20
C SER A 619 -59.03 3.89 8.85
N ASN A 620 -59.84 3.68 7.80
CA ASN A 620 -59.64 4.34 6.52
C ASN A 620 -59.82 5.86 6.70
N SER A 621 -58.73 6.62 6.78
CA SER A 621 -58.63 8.06 6.41
C SER A 621 -57.29 8.62 6.89
N SER A 622 -56.21 8.48 6.12
CA SER A 622 -55.02 9.34 6.22
C SER A 622 -54.03 9.27 5.04
N LEU A 623 -54.34 8.60 3.92
CA LEU A 623 -53.35 8.48 2.82
C LEU A 623 -53.89 8.83 1.42
N LEU A 624 -55.01 9.56 1.35
CA LEU A 624 -55.49 10.21 0.13
C LEU A 624 -55.96 11.64 0.43
N GLN A 625 -55.01 12.51 0.76
CA GLN A 625 -55.14 13.95 0.50
C GLN A 625 -53.80 14.48 0.02
N MET A 626 -53.55 14.37 -1.28
CA MET A 626 -52.89 15.40 -2.06
C MET A 626 -53.27 15.18 -3.54
N ILE A 627 -54.41 15.73 -3.94
CA ILE A 627 -54.75 15.97 -5.34
C ILE A 627 -55.07 17.46 -5.47
N SER A 628 -54.24 18.14 -6.28
CA SER A 628 -54.57 19.18 -7.28
C SER A 628 -55.57 20.30 -6.95
N LEU A 629 -55.15 21.53 -7.30
CA LEU A 629 -55.80 22.56 -8.18
C LEU A 629 -55.04 23.89 -7.93
N SER A 630 -54.74 24.83 -8.83
CA SER A 630 -54.76 25.04 -10.30
C SER A 630 -54.05 26.43 -10.54
N PRO A 631 -53.87 26.96 -11.77
CA PRO A 631 -52.95 28.07 -12.08
C PRO A 631 -53.56 29.48 -11.93
N ASP A 632 -52.70 30.48 -12.19
CA ASP A 632 -52.92 31.92 -12.45
C ASP A 632 -52.59 32.91 -11.31
N SER A 633 -51.47 33.62 -11.45
CA SER A 633 -51.49 35.07 -11.72
C SER A 633 -50.09 35.69 -11.74
N ILE A 634 -49.87 36.47 -12.79
CA ILE A 634 -48.75 37.38 -13.06
C ILE A 634 -48.92 38.62 -12.16
N TYR A 635 -47.86 39.07 -11.48
CA TYR A 635 -47.28 40.43 -11.59
C TYR A 635 -46.14 40.63 -10.58
N ALA A 636 -45.02 41.16 -11.10
CA ALA A 636 -43.92 41.76 -10.34
C ALA A 636 -44.34 43.12 -9.72
N PRO A 637 -43.55 43.75 -8.83
CA PRO A 637 -42.21 44.28 -9.15
C PRO A 637 -41.05 43.61 -8.42
#